data_AF-D2S5A3-F1
#
_entry.id   AF-D2S5A3-F1
#
_cell.length_a   1.000
_cell.length_b   1.000
_cell.length_c   1.000
_cell.angle_alpha   90.00
_cell.angle_beta   90.00
_cell.angle_gamma   90.00
#
_symmetry.space_group_name_H-M   'P 1'
#
loop_
_entity.id
_entity.type
_entity.pdbx_description
1 polymer ?
#
loop_
_entity_poly.entity_id
_entity_poly.type
_entity_poly.pdbx_seq_one_letter_code
_entity_poly.pdbx_strand_id
1 'polypeptide(L)'
;MLLVHAGNRVDADGDGSPGRFPAGQVPYVRYRLGRLLAHLRPDVVVSAAAAGSDLLVLQEALRLGLAVHVVLPFARETFRERSVADRGGDWAEAFDRVLDTVTGGAAGCALVEHDLPGTAAGFRQGNQALLDHARALRGEGGALAVALRHRDPQGPPSVTDDFVERAQEQGLPWIDLDPGVRPGEQRSAFVAMPFGVKPHGSGSVDCDRVFGTLVVPALEDADLRWERADAQVDTGIIHVGMIERLGNADVVVVDTVTRNPNVFYELGLRHCLADRTTVLLGPAGDPPPFDVRPIRHFTYRLTDGVIDESSAGATVQTLRAVLDPERLQHGRRDSPVFEFFQVQRQLLRVRGDAEAGVSRSLELHQQVTGAVTGRDVARLKALLGDVRTAEVDEDQRRQLLLRVGAALRELGRYEEAVDALRVLHPGPGHGSFVLWVQQLALALRRRGEADLAGGRDPEPAWTEAQDLLDRALRLGDDPESCGIAAGLQKRRGLRALTTGDRSLAAVHIRAAAELYERGFAAEPSDYYTGSNAVATLRLLAQRLGGPPDLLARAQRLAPVVEFFAERAAGTVGDPFWPRVTTAELALTRHLLHGNPDLGAVEDAYLRATVLRPTPDQVRAVLDQFDLYGRLGDPPELLERLAARFRPLLPQRRAAQAAQAPTYPGPPT
;
A
#
# COMPACT_ATOMS: atom_id res chain seq x y z
N MET A 1 -8.29 14.41 11.82
CA MET A 1 -8.81 15.48 10.93
C MET A 1 -10.33 15.50 10.86
N LEU A 2 -10.94 16.68 10.89
CA LEU A 2 -12.37 16.90 10.58
C LEU A 2 -12.58 17.39 9.15
N LEU A 3 -13.73 17.07 8.56
CA LEU A 3 -14.20 17.69 7.32
C LEU A 3 -15.48 18.47 7.60
N VAL A 4 -15.50 19.76 7.26
CA VAL A 4 -16.71 20.59 7.32
C VAL A 4 -17.12 20.97 5.90
N HIS A 5 -18.38 20.73 5.57
CA HIS A 5 -18.91 20.87 4.22
C HIS A 5 -20.09 21.82 4.16
N ALA A 6 -20.14 22.61 3.09
CA ALA A 6 -21.33 23.28 2.62
C ALA A 6 -21.32 23.29 1.09
N GLY A 7 -22.48 23.19 0.45
CA GLY A 7 -22.49 23.23 -1.00
C GLY A 7 -23.82 23.60 -1.62
N ASN A 8 -23.77 23.86 -2.92
CA ASN A 8 -24.96 24.19 -3.69
C ASN A 8 -25.95 23.03 -3.69
N ARG A 9 -27.23 23.39 -3.65
CA ARG A 9 -28.33 22.45 -3.91
C ARG A 9 -28.33 22.05 -5.38
N VAL A 10 -28.76 20.82 -5.66
CA VAL A 10 -28.95 20.37 -7.04
C VAL A 10 -29.99 21.24 -7.72
N ASP A 11 -29.78 21.64 -8.97
CA ASP A 11 -30.71 22.45 -9.74
C ASP A 11 -32.06 21.72 -9.94
N ALA A 12 -33.15 22.49 -10.02
CA ALA A 12 -34.49 21.92 -10.23
C ALA A 12 -34.67 21.49 -11.70
N ASP A 13 -35.47 20.44 -11.93
CA ASP A 13 -35.76 19.95 -13.28
C ASP A 13 -36.43 21.04 -14.14
N GLY A 14 -35.86 21.32 -15.32
CA GLY A 14 -36.51 22.16 -16.35
C GLY A 14 -36.24 23.66 -16.31
N ASP A 15 -35.30 24.17 -15.51
CA ASP A 15 -35.05 25.63 -15.40
C ASP A 15 -34.36 26.26 -16.62
N GLY A 16 -33.75 25.46 -17.52
CA GLY A 16 -33.10 25.97 -18.74
C GLY A 16 -31.94 26.96 -18.53
N SER A 17 -31.67 27.38 -17.30
CA SER A 17 -30.49 28.14 -16.92
C SER A 17 -29.28 27.20 -16.72
N PRO A 18 -28.04 27.64 -17.01
CA PRO A 18 -26.85 26.93 -16.58
C PRO A 18 -26.76 27.05 -15.06
N GLY A 19 -27.52 26.22 -14.35
CA GLY A 19 -27.57 26.23 -12.90
C GLY A 19 -26.24 25.84 -12.26
N ARG A 20 -26.12 26.06 -10.95
CA ARG A 20 -24.83 25.96 -10.23
C ARG A 20 -24.49 24.54 -9.81
N PHE A 21 -25.41 23.59 -9.91
CA PHE A 21 -25.17 22.17 -9.70
C PHE A 21 -26.16 21.35 -10.56
N PRO A 22 -25.78 21.08 -11.82
CA PRO A 22 -26.68 20.41 -12.76
C PRO A 22 -27.07 19.01 -12.28
N ALA A 23 -28.36 18.64 -12.39
CA ALA A 23 -28.87 17.33 -11.97
C ALA A 23 -28.11 16.15 -12.61
N GLY A 24 -27.70 16.27 -13.88
CA GLY A 24 -26.89 15.26 -14.56
C GLY A 24 -25.48 15.04 -13.97
N GLN A 25 -24.98 15.97 -13.15
CA GLN A 25 -23.68 15.87 -12.49
C GLN A 25 -23.74 15.18 -11.12
N VAL A 26 -24.93 14.89 -10.58
CA VAL A 26 -25.11 14.25 -9.27
C VAL A 26 -24.30 12.94 -9.11
N PRO A 27 -24.32 11.98 -10.06
CA PRO A 27 -23.53 10.75 -9.91
C PRO A 27 -22.02 11.02 -9.87
N TYR A 28 -21.55 12.01 -10.61
CA TYR A 28 -20.14 12.33 -10.71
C TYR A 28 -19.64 13.09 -9.47
N VAL A 29 -20.42 14.05 -8.96
CA VAL A 29 -20.14 14.73 -7.70
C VAL A 29 -20.13 13.73 -6.53
N ARG A 30 -21.09 12.79 -6.49
CA ARG A 30 -21.09 11.70 -5.51
C ARG A 30 -19.79 10.88 -5.57
N TYR A 31 -19.34 10.54 -6.78
CA TYR A 31 -18.09 9.81 -6.99
C TYR A 31 -16.87 10.57 -6.45
N ARG A 32 -16.77 11.88 -6.72
CA ARG A 32 -15.67 12.73 -6.23
C ARG A 32 -15.66 12.84 -4.71
N LEU A 33 -16.82 13.15 -4.10
CA LEU A 33 -16.96 13.23 -2.64
C LEU A 33 -16.64 11.89 -1.97
N GLY A 34 -17.14 10.78 -2.51
CA GLY A 34 -16.84 9.44 -2.02
C GLY A 34 -15.36 9.10 -2.10
N ARG A 35 -14.68 9.46 -3.20
CA ARG A 35 -13.22 9.27 -3.35
C ARG A 35 -12.44 10.14 -2.39
N LEU A 36 -12.80 11.42 -2.24
CA LEU A 36 -12.19 12.33 -1.27
C LEU A 36 -12.27 11.72 0.13
N LEU A 37 -13.46 11.34 0.59
CA LEU A 37 -13.66 10.74 1.92
C LEU A 37 -12.89 9.44 2.11
N ALA A 38 -12.85 8.56 1.10
CA ALA A 38 -12.17 7.27 1.19
C ALA A 38 -10.66 7.39 1.42
N HIS A 39 -10.02 8.44 0.87
CA HIS A 39 -8.59 8.70 1.02
C HIS A 39 -8.29 9.61 2.22
N LEU A 40 -9.09 10.66 2.39
CA LEU A 40 -8.94 11.63 3.47
C LEU A 40 -9.17 10.97 4.85
N ARG A 41 -10.16 10.07 4.93
CA ARG A 41 -10.63 9.38 6.14
C ARG A 41 -10.76 10.34 7.33
N PRO A 42 -11.63 11.37 7.24
CA PRO A 42 -11.85 12.26 8.36
C PRO A 42 -12.51 11.51 9.53
N ASP A 43 -12.22 11.95 10.75
CA ASP A 43 -12.80 11.36 11.96
C ASP A 43 -14.30 11.66 12.04
N VAL A 44 -14.71 12.86 11.62
CA VAL A 44 -16.11 13.31 11.55
C VAL A 44 -16.32 14.17 10.30
N VAL A 45 -17.47 13.99 9.65
CA VAL A 45 -17.99 14.87 8.61
C VAL A 45 -19.11 15.74 9.17
N VAL A 46 -18.92 17.06 9.12
CA VAL A 46 -19.89 18.07 9.54
C VAL A 46 -20.53 18.69 8.30
N SER A 47 -21.84 18.64 8.17
CA SER A 47 -22.55 19.27 7.04
C SER A 47 -23.97 19.64 7.44
N ALA A 48 -24.60 20.54 6.69
CA ALA A 48 -26.06 20.58 6.65
C ALA A 48 -26.58 19.39 5.83
N ALA A 49 -27.89 19.32 5.60
CA ALA A 49 -28.52 18.20 4.89
C ALA A 49 -29.43 18.67 3.74
N ALA A 50 -29.03 19.72 3.01
CA ALA A 50 -29.82 20.21 1.88
C ALA A 50 -29.81 19.24 0.68
N ALA A 51 -30.84 19.29 -0.19
CA ALA A 51 -30.90 18.48 -1.40
C ALA A 51 -29.77 18.82 -2.36
N GLY A 52 -28.85 17.87 -2.59
CA GLY A 52 -27.64 18.06 -3.37
C GLY A 52 -26.40 17.62 -2.59
N SER A 53 -25.33 18.39 -2.68
CA SER A 53 -23.99 18.05 -2.17
C SER A 53 -23.96 17.66 -0.69
N ASP A 54 -24.69 18.39 0.14
CA ASP A 54 -24.85 18.11 1.57
C ASP A 54 -25.33 16.68 1.82
N LEU A 55 -26.45 16.26 1.23
CA LEU A 55 -26.92 14.88 1.38
C LEU A 55 -25.97 13.86 0.72
N LEU A 56 -25.31 14.21 -0.39
CA LEU A 56 -24.35 13.31 -1.04
C LEU A 56 -23.15 13.02 -0.14
N VAL A 57 -22.54 14.06 0.47
CA VAL A 57 -21.37 13.88 1.34
C VAL A 57 -21.73 13.08 2.59
N LEU A 58 -22.91 13.33 3.17
CA LEU A 58 -23.38 12.61 4.36
C LEU A 58 -23.65 11.13 4.05
N GLN A 59 -24.28 10.84 2.92
CA GLN A 59 -24.53 9.46 2.50
C GLN A 59 -23.23 8.68 2.23
N GLU A 60 -22.26 9.30 1.55
CA GLU A 60 -20.97 8.65 1.31
C GLU A 60 -20.17 8.47 2.61
N ALA A 61 -20.24 9.43 3.53
CA ALA A 61 -19.63 9.30 4.86
C ALA A 61 -20.22 8.11 5.64
N LEU A 62 -21.55 8.00 5.72
CA LEU A 62 -22.22 6.88 6.37
C LEU A 62 -21.92 5.55 5.69
N ARG A 63 -21.88 5.51 4.35
CA ARG A 63 -21.51 4.31 3.58
C ARG A 63 -20.08 3.83 3.88
N LEU A 64 -19.17 4.77 4.15
CA LEU A 64 -17.78 4.49 4.54
C LEU A 64 -17.62 4.22 6.05
N GLY A 65 -18.69 4.29 6.83
CA GLY A 65 -18.66 4.09 8.28
C GLY A 65 -18.03 5.26 9.06
N LEU A 66 -18.01 6.46 8.48
CA LEU A 66 -17.51 7.68 9.12
C LEU A 66 -18.58 8.30 10.02
N ALA A 67 -18.16 8.95 11.10
CA ALA A 67 -19.06 9.71 11.95
C ALA A 67 -19.60 10.95 11.23
N VAL A 68 -20.88 11.24 11.43
CA VAL A 68 -21.60 12.32 10.75
C VAL A 68 -22.30 13.23 11.75
N HIS A 69 -22.00 14.52 11.67
CA HIS A 69 -22.66 15.56 12.45
C HIS A 69 -23.48 16.45 11.51
N VAL A 70 -24.80 16.36 11.62
CA VAL A 70 -25.73 17.20 10.86
C VAL A 70 -26.05 18.45 11.67
N VAL A 71 -25.77 19.63 11.11
CA VAL A 71 -26.10 20.92 11.74
C VAL A 71 -27.15 21.63 10.88
N LEU A 72 -28.33 21.85 11.44
CA LEU A 72 -29.42 22.52 10.77
C LEU A 72 -29.62 23.93 11.33
N PRO A 73 -29.79 24.95 10.48
CA PRO A 73 -30.04 26.32 10.93
C PRO A 73 -31.37 26.48 11.67
N PHE A 74 -32.34 25.59 11.43
CA PHE A 74 -33.66 25.56 12.06
C PHE A 74 -34.21 24.13 12.10
N ALA A 75 -35.37 23.93 12.73
CA ALA A 75 -35.98 22.62 12.96
C ALA A 75 -36.06 21.72 11.70
N ARG A 76 -35.84 20.41 11.90
CA ARG A 76 -35.81 19.33 10.90
C ARG A 76 -36.96 19.41 9.90
N GLU A 77 -38.19 19.56 10.40
CA GLU A 77 -39.40 19.57 9.57
C GLU A 77 -39.40 20.76 8.60
N THR A 78 -39.12 21.96 9.11
CA THR A 78 -39.03 23.18 8.29
C THR A 78 -37.86 23.13 7.30
N PHE A 79 -36.73 22.53 7.70
CA PHE A 79 -35.57 22.36 6.81
C PHE A 79 -35.87 21.40 5.66
N ARG A 80 -36.52 20.26 5.96
CA ARG A 80 -36.95 19.28 4.97
C ARG A 80 -37.86 19.93 3.92
N GLU A 81 -38.83 20.73 4.33
CA GLU A 81 -39.75 21.41 3.41
C GLU A 81 -39.04 22.43 2.51
N ARG A 82 -38.15 23.25 3.08
CA ARG A 82 -37.58 24.42 2.37
C ARG A 82 -36.31 24.15 1.58
N SER A 83 -35.54 23.14 1.99
CA SER A 83 -34.18 22.91 1.48
C SER A 83 -34.00 21.53 0.86
N VAL A 84 -35.02 20.67 0.91
CA VAL A 84 -34.95 19.29 0.41
C VAL A 84 -36.13 18.93 -0.50
N ALA A 85 -37.36 19.01 0.01
CA ALA A 85 -38.55 18.50 -0.67
C ALA A 85 -38.86 19.22 -1.99
N ASP A 86 -38.41 20.47 -2.15
CA ASP A 86 -38.55 21.25 -3.38
C ASP A 86 -37.75 20.67 -4.57
N ARG A 87 -36.87 19.68 -4.32
CA ARG A 87 -36.04 19.03 -5.34
C ARG A 87 -36.48 17.60 -5.67
N GLY A 88 -37.60 17.13 -5.12
CA GLY A 88 -38.20 15.82 -5.45
C GLY A 88 -38.20 14.81 -4.31
N GLY A 89 -39.03 13.78 -4.44
CA GLY A 89 -39.28 12.77 -3.40
C GLY A 89 -38.04 11.99 -2.99
N ASP A 90 -37.18 11.62 -3.94
CA ASP A 90 -35.95 10.87 -3.68
C ASP A 90 -35.01 11.60 -2.71
N TRP A 91 -34.92 12.94 -2.81
CA TRP A 91 -34.12 13.75 -1.89
C TRP A 91 -34.74 13.83 -0.50
N ALA A 92 -36.07 13.92 -0.41
CA ALA A 92 -36.78 13.94 0.85
C ALA A 92 -36.60 12.62 1.61
N GLU A 93 -36.71 11.49 0.92
CA GLU A 93 -36.43 10.17 1.51
C GLU A 93 -34.95 10.01 1.89
N ALA A 94 -34.03 10.52 1.07
CA ALA A 94 -32.60 10.52 1.38
C ALA A 94 -32.30 11.29 2.67
N PHE A 95 -32.92 12.45 2.86
CA PHE A 95 -32.81 13.25 4.08
C PHE A 95 -33.33 12.48 5.29
N ASP A 96 -34.53 11.89 5.19
CA ASP A 96 -35.13 11.13 6.28
C ASP A 96 -34.23 9.96 6.70
N ARG A 97 -33.72 9.18 5.72
CA ARG A 97 -32.78 8.07 6.00
C ARG A 97 -31.50 8.53 6.71
N VAL A 98 -30.90 9.64 6.28
CA VAL A 98 -29.67 10.18 6.90
C VAL A 98 -29.96 10.61 8.34
N LEU A 99 -31.02 11.38 8.56
CA LEU A 99 -31.35 11.90 9.88
C LEU A 99 -31.80 10.80 10.84
N ASP A 100 -32.55 9.82 10.38
CA ASP A 100 -32.96 8.67 11.18
C ASP A 100 -31.75 7.81 11.55
N THR A 101 -30.76 7.67 10.67
CA THR A 101 -29.48 7.00 10.99
C THR A 101 -28.70 7.76 12.06
N VAL A 102 -28.58 9.09 11.90
CA VAL A 102 -27.85 9.97 12.83
C VAL A 102 -28.51 9.99 14.21
N THR A 103 -29.85 10.05 14.27
CA THR A 103 -30.61 10.08 15.52
C THR A 103 -30.84 8.69 16.14
N GLY A 104 -30.74 7.63 15.33
CA GLY A 104 -30.90 6.23 15.74
C GLY A 104 -29.75 5.64 16.56
N GLY A 105 -28.78 6.46 16.98
CA GLY A 105 -27.68 6.04 17.87
C GLY A 105 -26.46 5.48 17.15
N ALA A 106 -26.25 5.82 15.87
CA ALA A 106 -24.99 5.52 15.18
C ALA A 106 -23.81 6.15 15.95
N ALA A 107 -22.78 5.35 16.21
CA ALA A 107 -21.65 5.77 17.04
C ALA A 107 -20.96 7.02 16.48
N GLY A 108 -20.80 8.05 17.32
CA GLY A 108 -20.17 9.31 16.94
C GLY A 108 -21.02 10.21 16.02
N CYS A 109 -22.28 9.88 15.72
CA CYS A 109 -23.15 10.75 14.94
C CYS A 109 -23.96 11.70 15.84
N ALA A 110 -24.27 12.90 15.33
CA ALA A 110 -25.05 13.90 16.06
C ALA A 110 -25.93 14.75 15.15
N LEU A 111 -27.10 15.14 15.63
CA LEU A 111 -27.96 16.16 15.04
C LEU A 111 -27.95 17.39 15.95
N VAL A 112 -27.65 18.55 15.38
CA VAL A 112 -27.69 19.85 16.06
C VAL A 112 -28.67 20.74 15.32
N GLU A 113 -29.69 21.23 16.01
CA GLU A 113 -30.70 22.13 15.47
C GLU A 113 -30.58 23.50 16.15
N HIS A 114 -30.61 24.55 15.34
CA HIS A 114 -30.67 25.93 15.82
C HIS A 114 -32.08 26.50 15.63
N ASP A 115 -32.29 27.77 15.99
CA ASP A 115 -33.55 28.51 15.75
C ASP A 115 -33.24 29.81 14.98
N LEU A 116 -32.61 29.65 13.81
CA LEU A 116 -32.21 30.77 12.94
C LEU A 116 -33.32 31.07 11.93
N PRO A 117 -33.47 32.33 11.48
CA PRO A 117 -34.50 32.68 10.50
C PRO A 117 -34.32 31.92 9.18
N GLY A 118 -35.38 31.38 8.61
CA GLY A 118 -35.35 30.72 7.29
C GLY A 118 -35.21 31.67 6.09
N THR A 119 -34.33 32.67 6.20
CA THR A 119 -33.98 33.70 5.21
C THR A 119 -32.52 33.51 4.77
N ALA A 120 -32.09 34.17 3.70
CA ALA A 120 -30.67 34.14 3.29
C ALA A 120 -29.70 34.55 4.42
N ALA A 121 -30.11 35.45 5.32
CA ALA A 121 -29.30 35.83 6.48
C ALA A 121 -29.16 34.70 7.50
N GLY A 122 -30.23 33.93 7.77
CA GLY A 122 -30.15 32.81 8.70
C GLY A 122 -29.44 31.58 8.11
N PHE A 123 -29.47 31.39 6.79
CA PHE A 123 -28.59 30.39 6.15
C PHE A 123 -27.10 30.77 6.28
N ARG A 124 -26.73 32.05 6.14
CA ARG A 124 -25.36 32.53 6.43
C ARG A 124 -24.97 32.35 7.89
N GLN A 125 -25.89 32.58 8.82
CA GLN A 125 -25.68 32.24 10.24
C GLN A 125 -25.56 30.72 10.45
N GLY A 126 -26.26 29.92 9.64
CA GLY A 126 -26.10 28.46 9.61
C GLY A 126 -24.70 28.02 9.17
N ASN A 127 -24.11 28.67 8.16
CA ASN A 127 -22.71 28.43 7.78
C ASN A 127 -21.74 28.72 8.94
N GLN A 128 -21.98 29.82 9.68
CA GLN A 128 -21.20 30.14 10.87
C GLN A 128 -21.35 29.04 11.93
N ALA A 129 -22.57 28.56 12.18
CA ALA A 129 -22.84 27.46 13.12
C ALA A 129 -22.17 26.13 12.71
N LEU A 130 -22.14 25.79 11.42
CA LEU A 130 -21.40 24.63 10.90
C LEU A 130 -19.91 24.70 11.25
N LEU A 131 -19.30 25.86 10.98
CA LEU A 131 -17.87 26.09 11.23
C LEU A 131 -17.54 26.13 12.73
N ASP A 132 -18.40 26.75 13.54
CA ASP A 132 -18.22 26.81 14.99
C ASP A 132 -18.39 25.42 15.63
N HIS A 133 -19.34 24.61 15.14
CA HIS A 133 -19.49 23.22 15.56
C HIS A 133 -18.25 22.39 15.21
N ALA A 134 -17.75 22.50 13.98
CA ALA A 134 -16.52 21.83 13.57
C ALA A 134 -15.32 22.23 14.44
N ARG A 135 -15.20 23.53 14.77
CA ARG A 135 -14.15 24.02 15.68
C ARG A 135 -14.28 23.47 17.10
N ALA A 136 -15.49 23.37 17.63
CA ALA A 136 -15.72 22.81 18.96
C ALA A 136 -15.31 21.34 19.05
N LEU A 137 -15.50 20.58 17.96
CA LEU A 137 -15.10 19.16 17.87
C LEU A 137 -13.60 18.95 17.67
N ARG A 138 -12.93 19.93 17.04
CA ARG A 138 -11.56 19.80 16.51
C ARG A 138 -10.52 19.42 17.56
N GLY A 139 -10.66 19.91 18.80
CA GLY A 139 -9.60 19.80 19.82
C GLY A 139 -8.26 20.30 19.26
N GLU A 140 -7.20 19.49 19.37
CA GLU A 140 -5.88 19.76 18.78
C GLU A 140 -5.71 19.28 17.32
N GLY A 141 -6.67 18.54 16.76
CA GLY A 141 -6.63 18.01 15.39
C GLY A 141 -6.77 19.10 14.32
N GLY A 142 -6.65 18.79 13.03
CA GLY A 142 -6.93 19.70 11.91
C GLY A 142 -8.38 19.64 11.42
N ALA A 143 -8.80 20.65 10.66
CA ALA A 143 -10.09 20.66 9.96
C ALA A 143 -9.92 21.19 8.53
N LEU A 144 -10.62 20.58 7.57
CA LEU A 144 -10.65 20.99 6.17
C LEU A 144 -12.07 21.44 5.80
N ALA A 145 -12.20 22.66 5.30
CA ALA A 145 -13.45 23.14 4.72
C ALA A 145 -13.57 22.68 3.26
N VAL A 146 -14.71 22.08 2.89
CA VAL A 146 -14.97 21.59 1.54
C VAL A 146 -16.23 22.27 1.02
N ALA A 147 -16.08 23.08 -0.03
CA ALA A 147 -17.19 23.78 -0.64
C ALA A 147 -17.53 23.20 -2.01
N LEU A 148 -18.78 22.78 -2.21
CA LEU A 148 -19.26 22.44 -3.56
C LEU A 148 -19.90 23.68 -4.20
N ARG A 149 -19.14 24.41 -5.02
CA ARG A 149 -19.61 25.64 -5.67
C ARG A 149 -19.05 25.80 -7.08
N HIS A 150 -19.84 26.45 -7.93
CA HIS A 150 -19.40 26.84 -9.27
C HIS A 150 -18.41 28.00 -9.20
N ARG A 151 -17.27 27.89 -9.89
CA ARG A 151 -16.19 28.89 -9.88
C ARG A 151 -16.36 29.92 -11.00
N ASP A 152 -17.52 30.57 -11.08
CA ASP A 152 -17.72 31.73 -11.96
C ASP A 152 -17.48 33.03 -11.18
N PRO A 153 -16.33 33.71 -11.37
CA PRO A 153 -16.03 34.97 -10.67
C PRO A 153 -16.92 36.15 -11.11
N GLN A 154 -17.73 36.00 -12.17
CA GLN A 154 -18.64 37.03 -12.66
C GLN A 154 -20.10 36.81 -12.21
N GLY A 155 -20.41 35.65 -11.61
CA GLY A 155 -21.73 35.32 -11.10
C GLY A 155 -22.04 35.99 -9.74
N PRO A 156 -23.32 36.17 -9.37
CA PRO A 156 -23.67 36.70 -8.05
C PRO A 156 -23.26 35.72 -6.94
N PRO A 157 -22.76 36.19 -5.79
CA PRO A 157 -22.33 35.31 -4.70
C PRO A 157 -23.51 34.48 -4.16
N SER A 158 -23.23 33.20 -3.87
CA SER A 158 -24.11 32.25 -3.20
C SER A 158 -23.92 32.26 -1.68
N VAL A 159 -24.84 31.58 -0.99
CA VAL A 159 -24.66 31.21 0.42
C VAL A 159 -23.40 30.35 0.62
N THR A 160 -23.01 29.54 -0.37
CA THR A 160 -21.79 28.73 -0.29
C THR A 160 -20.51 29.58 -0.39
N ASP A 161 -20.56 30.73 -1.06
CA ASP A 161 -19.44 31.67 -1.10
C ASP A 161 -19.19 32.29 0.28
N ASP A 162 -20.26 32.64 1.01
CA ASP A 162 -20.18 33.08 2.41
C ASP A 162 -19.55 32.01 3.33
N PHE A 163 -19.82 30.72 3.10
CA PHE A 163 -19.16 29.64 3.84
C PHE A 163 -17.63 29.65 3.64
N VAL A 164 -17.18 29.85 2.40
CA VAL A 164 -15.74 29.90 2.09
C VAL A 164 -15.08 31.14 2.68
N GLU A 165 -15.71 32.31 2.55
CA GLU A 165 -15.22 33.55 3.16
C GLU A 165 -15.06 33.40 4.67
N ARG A 166 -16.04 32.81 5.35
CA ARG A 166 -15.95 32.50 6.79
C ARG A 166 -14.82 31.51 7.08
N ALA A 167 -14.70 30.41 6.33
CA ALA A 167 -13.61 29.47 6.55
C ALA A 167 -12.24 30.13 6.44
N GLN A 168 -12.07 31.06 5.49
CA GLN A 168 -10.86 31.87 5.30
C GLN A 168 -10.59 32.81 6.48
N GLU A 169 -11.59 33.59 6.91
CA GLU A 169 -11.50 34.48 8.08
C GLU A 169 -11.11 33.70 9.35
N GLN A 170 -11.53 32.44 9.41
CA GLN A 170 -11.28 31.52 10.48
C GLN A 170 -9.91 30.82 10.41
N GLY A 171 -9.13 31.06 9.35
CA GLY A 171 -7.82 30.46 9.11
C GLY A 171 -7.88 28.96 8.81
N LEU A 172 -9.04 28.45 8.37
CA LEU A 172 -9.19 27.05 7.99
C LEU A 172 -8.72 26.86 6.54
N PRO A 173 -7.94 25.80 6.24
CA PRO A 173 -7.70 25.42 4.86
C PRO A 173 -9.04 25.02 4.22
N TRP A 174 -9.24 25.43 2.97
CA TRP A 174 -10.45 25.11 2.21
C TRP A 174 -10.12 24.55 0.83
N ILE A 175 -11.00 23.73 0.29
CA ILE A 175 -10.99 23.33 -1.11
C ILE A 175 -12.38 23.56 -1.71
N ASP A 176 -12.43 23.82 -3.02
CA ASP A 176 -13.69 23.85 -3.75
C ASP A 176 -13.74 22.72 -4.78
N LEU A 177 -14.89 22.05 -4.87
CA LEU A 177 -15.19 21.11 -5.95
C LEU A 177 -16.21 21.78 -6.86
N ASP A 178 -15.86 22.04 -8.12
CA ASP A 178 -16.79 22.63 -9.07
C ASP A 178 -17.72 21.55 -9.66
N PRO A 179 -19.03 21.59 -9.37
CA PRO A 179 -19.99 20.62 -9.89
C PRO A 179 -20.33 20.85 -11.38
N GLY A 180 -19.92 21.99 -11.96
CA GLY A 180 -20.12 22.32 -13.37
C GLY A 180 -19.07 21.69 -14.29
N VAL A 181 -17.91 21.29 -13.75
CA VAL A 181 -16.81 20.70 -14.54
C VAL A 181 -17.16 19.27 -14.94
N ARG A 182 -17.28 19.02 -16.24
CA ARG A 182 -17.63 17.69 -16.76
C ARG A 182 -16.41 16.77 -16.78
N PRO A 183 -16.59 15.44 -16.60
CA PRO A 183 -15.47 14.48 -16.63
C PRO A 183 -14.60 14.53 -17.89
N GLY A 184 -15.18 14.88 -19.05
CA GLY A 184 -14.46 15.02 -20.32
C GLY A 184 -13.68 16.32 -20.49
N GLU A 185 -13.93 17.31 -19.63
CA GLU A 185 -13.28 18.64 -19.64
C GLU A 185 -12.14 18.71 -18.61
N GLN A 186 -12.08 17.76 -17.68
CA GLN A 186 -11.03 17.70 -16.67
C GLN A 186 -9.68 17.35 -17.27
N ARG A 187 -8.67 18.11 -16.85
CA ARG A 187 -7.27 17.76 -17.09
C ARG A 187 -6.86 16.56 -16.28
N SER A 188 -5.87 15.85 -16.80
CA SER A 188 -5.32 14.64 -16.22
C SER A 188 -4.17 14.93 -15.25
N ALA A 189 -4.16 14.24 -14.11
CA ALA A 189 -3.05 14.25 -13.16
C ALA A 189 -2.57 12.82 -12.89
N PHE A 190 -1.25 12.63 -12.88
CA PHE A 190 -0.63 11.37 -12.48
C PHE A 190 0.21 11.57 -11.23
N VAL A 191 0.12 10.64 -10.28
CA VAL A 191 0.82 10.73 -8.99
C VAL A 191 1.85 9.62 -8.88
N ALA A 192 3.12 10.03 -8.86
CA ALA A 192 4.31 9.21 -8.69
C ALA A 192 4.79 9.31 -7.23
N MET A 193 4.51 8.31 -6.42
CA MET A 193 4.90 8.30 -5.01
C MET A 193 5.02 6.87 -4.47
N PRO A 194 5.77 6.65 -3.37
CA PRO A 194 5.71 5.41 -2.63
C PRO A 194 4.28 5.20 -2.08
N PHE A 195 3.83 3.95 -1.95
CA PHE A 195 2.50 3.60 -1.45
C PHE A 195 2.58 2.84 -0.13
N GLY A 196 1.53 2.92 0.68
CA GLY A 196 1.51 2.30 2.00
C GLY A 196 2.58 2.87 2.93
N VAL A 197 3.01 2.03 3.86
CA VAL A 197 3.99 2.45 4.85
C VAL A 197 5.39 2.03 4.42
N LYS A 198 6.33 2.96 4.49
CA LYS A 198 7.70 2.77 4.00
C LYS A 198 8.74 3.19 5.03
N PRO A 199 9.92 2.55 5.04
CA PRO A 199 11.05 3.02 5.85
C PRO A 199 11.41 4.48 5.52
N HIS A 200 11.67 5.28 6.55
CA HIS A 200 12.09 6.67 6.43
C HIS A 200 13.01 7.06 7.60
N GLY A 201 14.27 7.37 7.30
CA GLY A 201 15.29 7.60 8.33
C GLY A 201 15.41 6.39 9.27
N SER A 202 15.25 6.63 10.58
CA SER A 202 15.23 5.55 11.58
C SER A 202 13.83 5.03 11.92
N GLY A 203 12.80 5.55 11.25
CA GLY A 203 11.40 5.22 11.46
C GLY A 203 10.73 4.82 10.15
N SER A 204 9.47 5.21 10.01
CA SER A 204 8.64 4.97 8.83
C SER A 204 7.85 6.20 8.48
N VAL A 205 7.30 6.23 7.27
CA VAL A 205 6.31 7.20 6.85
C VAL A 205 5.09 6.50 6.25
N ASP A 206 3.91 6.98 6.62
CA ASP A 206 2.64 6.57 6.01
C ASP A 206 2.38 7.40 4.75
N CYS A 207 2.75 6.84 3.59
CA CYS A 207 2.61 7.52 2.31
C CYS A 207 1.14 7.60 1.86
N ASP A 208 0.27 6.71 2.36
CA ASP A 208 -1.16 6.77 2.08
C ASP A 208 -1.80 7.95 2.82
N ARG A 209 -1.34 8.28 4.03
CA ARG A 209 -1.76 9.50 4.73
C ARG A 209 -1.29 10.77 4.06
N VAL A 210 -0.05 10.82 3.55
CA VAL A 210 0.43 11.94 2.71
C VAL A 210 -0.48 12.10 1.48
N PHE A 211 -0.75 11.00 0.79
CA PHE A 211 -1.60 11.01 -0.39
C PHE A 211 -3.02 11.53 -0.09
N GLY A 212 -3.67 10.97 0.94
CA GLY A 212 -5.05 11.32 1.28
C GLY A 212 -5.23 12.70 1.92
N THR A 213 -4.25 13.19 2.68
CA THR A 213 -4.36 14.44 3.45
C THR A 213 -3.87 15.66 2.68
N LEU A 214 -2.94 15.48 1.74
CA LEU A 214 -2.34 16.56 0.97
C LEU A 214 -2.66 16.46 -0.53
N VAL A 215 -2.31 15.33 -1.15
CA VAL A 215 -2.34 15.21 -2.62
C VAL A 215 -3.78 15.18 -3.14
N VAL A 216 -4.64 14.32 -2.59
CA VAL A 216 -6.05 14.21 -3.02
C VAL A 216 -6.80 15.54 -2.86
N PRO A 217 -6.75 16.24 -1.71
CA PRO A 217 -7.39 17.55 -1.58
C PRO A 217 -6.88 18.57 -2.60
N ALA A 218 -5.57 18.63 -2.87
CA ALA A 218 -5.01 19.56 -3.86
C ALA A 218 -5.48 19.26 -5.30
N LEU A 219 -5.64 17.98 -5.65
CA LEU A 219 -6.11 17.56 -6.97
C LEU A 219 -7.62 17.76 -7.14
N GLU A 220 -8.41 17.48 -6.10
CA GLU A 220 -9.85 17.77 -6.09
C GLU A 220 -10.11 19.28 -6.14
N ASP A 221 -9.31 20.08 -5.45
CA ASP A 221 -9.38 21.55 -5.50
C ASP A 221 -9.02 22.13 -6.88
N ALA A 222 -8.31 21.38 -7.71
CA ALA A 222 -7.99 21.80 -9.07
C ALA A 222 -8.95 21.21 -10.11
N ASP A 223 -9.99 20.49 -9.67
CA ASP A 223 -10.93 19.76 -10.52
C ASP A 223 -10.22 18.83 -11.52
N LEU A 224 -9.11 18.20 -11.09
CA LEU A 224 -8.29 17.32 -11.92
C LEU A 224 -8.79 15.88 -11.86
N ARG A 225 -8.77 15.20 -13.00
CA ARG A 225 -8.94 13.75 -13.07
C ARG A 225 -7.61 13.07 -12.75
N TRP A 226 -7.53 12.43 -11.59
CA TRP A 226 -6.25 11.89 -11.09
C TRP A 226 -6.19 10.37 -10.95
N GLU A 227 -4.99 9.83 -11.16
CA GLU A 227 -4.59 8.44 -10.95
C GLU A 227 -3.25 8.36 -10.19
N ARG A 228 -3.16 7.48 -9.19
CA ARG A 228 -1.91 7.16 -8.48
C ARG A 228 -1.29 5.90 -9.07
N ALA A 229 0.05 5.85 -9.14
CA ALA A 229 0.79 4.78 -9.82
C ALA A 229 0.49 3.34 -9.35
N ASP A 230 -0.01 3.15 -8.12
CA ASP A 230 -0.35 1.85 -7.54
C ASP A 230 -1.79 1.36 -7.84
N ALA A 231 -2.66 2.22 -8.38
CA ALA A 231 -4.04 1.86 -8.75
C ALA A 231 -4.11 0.84 -9.89
N GLN A 232 -3.00 0.61 -10.59
CA GLN A 232 -2.81 -0.48 -11.53
C GLN A 232 -1.60 -1.30 -11.10
N VAL A 233 -1.84 -2.56 -10.78
CA VAL A 233 -0.79 -3.54 -10.44
C VAL A 233 -0.04 -3.94 -11.71
N ASP A 234 0.65 -2.99 -12.33
CA ASP A 234 1.71 -3.28 -13.30
C ASP A 234 2.90 -3.77 -12.46
N THR A 235 2.97 -5.08 -12.32
CA THR A 235 3.90 -5.89 -11.51
C THR A 235 5.36 -5.78 -11.98
N GLY A 236 5.89 -4.55 -11.98
CA GLY A 236 7.31 -4.25 -11.91
C GLY A 236 8.12 -4.53 -13.16
N ILE A 237 7.48 -4.75 -14.32
CA ILE A 237 8.22 -5.26 -15.47
C ILE A 237 7.88 -4.58 -16.80
N ILE A 238 6.63 -4.18 -17.06
CA ILE A 238 6.32 -3.21 -18.10
C ILE A 238 5.53 -2.05 -17.49
N HIS A 239 6.06 -0.85 -17.69
CA HIS A 239 5.48 0.41 -17.27
C HIS A 239 4.81 1.17 -18.45
N VAL A 240 4.30 0.51 -19.48
CA VAL A 240 3.78 1.20 -20.69
C VAL A 240 2.70 2.22 -20.31
N GLY A 241 1.71 1.84 -19.49
CA GLY A 241 0.68 2.76 -19.03
C GLY A 241 1.23 3.86 -18.12
N MET A 242 2.18 3.53 -17.23
CA MET A 242 2.84 4.52 -16.37
C MET A 242 3.67 5.53 -17.17
N ILE A 243 4.50 5.09 -18.13
CA ILE A 243 5.32 5.96 -18.99
C ILE A 243 4.42 6.85 -19.85
N GLU A 244 3.37 6.28 -20.45
CA GLU A 244 2.37 7.05 -21.19
C GLU A 244 1.76 8.14 -20.30
N ARG A 245 1.32 7.80 -19.09
CA ARG A 245 0.76 8.76 -18.13
C ARG A 245 1.78 9.82 -17.70
N LEU A 246 3.04 9.44 -17.43
CA LEU A 246 4.10 10.38 -17.10
C LEU A 246 4.35 11.39 -18.23
N GLY A 247 4.33 10.96 -19.50
CA GLY A 247 4.51 11.85 -20.64
C GLY A 247 3.27 12.68 -21.00
N ASN A 248 2.09 12.07 -20.92
CA ASN A 248 0.85 12.66 -21.44
C ASN A 248 0.05 13.44 -20.40
N ALA A 249 0.18 13.14 -19.11
CA ALA A 249 -0.60 13.83 -18.08
C ALA A 249 -0.31 15.34 -18.11
N ASP A 250 -1.37 16.13 -17.89
CA ASP A 250 -1.29 17.59 -17.80
C ASP A 250 -0.48 18.01 -16.57
N VAL A 251 -0.63 17.26 -15.47
CA VAL A 251 0.05 17.45 -14.19
C VAL A 251 0.69 16.13 -13.77
N VAL A 252 1.94 16.17 -13.31
CA VAL A 252 2.53 15.06 -12.55
C VAL A 252 2.93 15.53 -11.17
N VAL A 253 2.40 14.88 -10.13
CA VAL A 253 2.80 15.10 -8.73
C VAL A 253 3.78 14.01 -8.36
N VAL A 254 4.96 14.39 -7.88
CA VAL A 254 6.02 13.47 -7.47
C VAL A 254 6.34 13.70 -6.00
N ASP A 255 6.16 12.69 -5.16
CA ASP A 255 6.54 12.76 -3.75
C ASP A 255 7.83 11.99 -3.48
N THR A 256 8.84 12.69 -2.94
CA THR A 256 10.20 12.17 -2.77
C THR A 256 10.51 11.65 -1.37
N VAL A 257 9.50 11.49 -0.51
CA VAL A 257 9.67 11.27 0.94
C VAL A 257 10.62 10.13 1.31
N THR A 258 10.55 8.99 0.64
CA THR A 258 11.40 7.83 0.98
C THR A 258 12.68 7.73 0.18
N ARG A 259 12.96 8.73 -0.68
CA ARG A 259 14.05 8.67 -1.66
C ARG A 259 14.05 7.38 -2.49
N ASN A 260 12.86 6.88 -2.82
CA ASN A 260 12.69 5.67 -3.60
C ASN A 260 13.32 5.82 -5.01
N PRO A 261 14.31 5.00 -5.39
CA PRO A 261 14.92 5.05 -6.72
C PRO A 261 13.94 4.98 -7.88
N ASN A 262 12.85 4.21 -7.73
CA ASN A 262 11.82 4.07 -8.76
C ASN A 262 11.06 5.40 -8.98
N VAL A 263 10.78 6.14 -7.92
CA VAL A 263 10.11 7.46 -8.02
C VAL A 263 11.03 8.47 -8.72
N PHE A 264 12.34 8.41 -8.49
CA PHE A 264 13.30 9.25 -9.23
C PHE A 264 13.44 8.84 -10.70
N TYR A 265 13.32 7.55 -11.01
CA TYR A 265 13.24 7.08 -12.39
C TYR A 265 11.99 7.64 -13.09
N GLU A 266 10.82 7.61 -12.45
CA GLU A 266 9.58 8.21 -12.94
C GLU A 266 9.71 9.73 -13.15
N LEU A 267 10.35 10.43 -12.21
CA LEU A 267 10.67 11.86 -12.34
C LEU A 267 11.58 12.14 -13.54
N GLY A 268 12.63 11.33 -13.73
CA GLY A 268 13.53 11.44 -14.87
C GLY A 268 12.78 11.26 -16.21
N LEU A 269 11.91 10.26 -16.30
CA LEU A 269 11.04 10.06 -17.46
C LEU A 269 10.14 11.26 -17.70
N ARG A 270 9.49 11.80 -16.67
CA ARG A 270 8.65 13.01 -16.77
C ARG A 270 9.45 14.18 -17.33
N HIS A 271 10.65 14.44 -16.79
CA HIS A 271 11.50 15.53 -17.29
C HIS A 271 11.88 15.36 -18.76
N CYS A 272 12.10 14.12 -19.24
CA CYS A 272 12.40 13.88 -20.66
C CYS A 272 11.19 14.01 -21.58
N LEU A 273 9.97 13.76 -21.08
CA LEU A 273 8.76 13.61 -21.89
C LEU A 273 7.84 14.83 -21.87
N ALA A 274 7.92 15.67 -20.84
CA ALA A 274 7.09 16.85 -20.71
C ALA A 274 7.89 18.06 -20.23
N ASP A 275 7.50 19.22 -20.73
CA ASP A 275 8.21 20.48 -20.53
C ASP A 275 7.79 21.26 -19.28
N ARG A 276 6.61 20.95 -18.73
CA ARG A 276 5.98 21.72 -17.65
C ARG A 276 5.08 20.90 -16.75
N THR A 277 4.73 21.50 -15.62
CA THR A 277 3.74 21.05 -14.64
C THR A 277 4.14 19.74 -13.95
N THR A 278 5.32 19.76 -13.36
CA THR A 278 5.85 18.71 -12.47
C THR A 278 5.92 19.27 -11.04
N VAL A 279 5.02 18.81 -10.17
CA VAL A 279 4.95 19.25 -8.78
C VAL A 279 5.76 18.31 -7.92
N LEU A 280 6.91 18.78 -7.41
CA LEU A 280 7.72 18.02 -6.47
C LEU A 280 7.26 18.28 -5.03
N LEU A 281 6.99 17.20 -4.30
CA LEU A 281 6.66 17.19 -2.88
C LEU A 281 7.76 16.49 -2.07
N GLY A 282 7.92 16.90 -0.83
CA GLY A 282 8.78 16.21 0.13
C GLY A 282 8.71 16.78 1.54
N PRO A 283 9.19 16.04 2.55
CA PRO A 283 9.23 16.50 3.93
C PRO A 283 10.18 17.68 4.13
N ALA A 284 9.76 18.66 4.92
CA ALA A 284 10.59 19.79 5.34
C ALA A 284 11.81 19.28 6.13
N GLY A 285 13.00 19.80 5.80
CA GLY A 285 14.25 19.41 6.46
C GLY A 285 14.91 18.13 5.92
N ASP A 286 14.28 17.45 4.96
CA ASP A 286 14.81 16.24 4.34
C ASP A 286 14.91 16.42 2.82
N PRO A 287 16.01 17.00 2.34
CA PRO A 287 16.15 17.36 0.93
C PRO A 287 16.33 16.11 0.04
N PRO A 288 15.84 16.15 -1.21
CA PRO A 288 16.09 15.09 -2.18
C PRO A 288 17.57 15.04 -2.62
N PRO A 289 17.98 14.03 -3.43
CA PRO A 289 19.34 13.92 -3.97
C PRO A 289 19.84 15.16 -4.70
N PHE A 290 21.16 15.27 -4.83
CA PHE A 290 21.87 16.48 -5.29
C PHE A 290 21.28 17.12 -6.56
N ASP A 291 21.01 16.34 -7.62
CA ASP A 291 20.52 16.87 -8.90
C ASP A 291 19.05 17.32 -8.86
N VAL A 292 18.26 16.80 -7.91
CA VAL A 292 16.84 17.15 -7.74
C VAL A 292 16.68 18.35 -6.80
N ARG A 293 17.59 18.51 -5.83
CA ARG A 293 17.51 19.52 -4.78
C ARG A 293 17.34 20.98 -5.26
N PRO A 294 17.97 21.44 -6.35
CA PRO A 294 17.78 22.81 -6.86
C PRO A 294 16.41 23.05 -7.49
N ILE A 295 15.66 21.98 -7.83
CA ILE A 295 14.34 22.08 -8.42
C ILE A 295 13.33 22.48 -7.34
N ARG A 296 12.39 23.36 -7.70
CA ARG A 296 11.36 23.84 -6.78
C ARG A 296 10.55 22.67 -6.23
N HIS A 297 10.48 22.58 -4.91
CA HIS A 297 9.70 21.58 -4.17
C HIS A 297 8.76 22.27 -3.19
N PHE A 298 7.58 21.69 -2.98
CA PHE A 298 6.64 22.09 -1.96
C PHE A 298 6.79 21.15 -0.77
N THR A 299 6.95 21.72 0.41
CA THR A 299 7.25 20.95 1.62
C THR A 299 6.02 20.75 2.48
N TYR A 300 5.97 19.64 3.20
CA TYR A 300 5.06 19.41 4.33
C TYR A 300 5.85 18.93 5.54
N ARG A 301 5.25 18.92 6.73
CA ARG A 301 5.89 18.40 7.93
C ARG A 301 5.39 16.99 8.26
N LEU A 302 6.28 16.19 8.83
CA LEU A 302 5.98 14.88 9.39
C LEU A 302 6.22 14.93 10.90
N THR A 303 5.33 14.28 11.65
CA THR A 303 5.47 14.01 13.09
C THR A 303 5.31 12.51 13.27
N ASP A 304 6.35 11.83 13.76
CA ASP A 304 6.38 10.36 13.96
C ASP A 304 5.93 9.55 12.72
N GLY A 305 6.31 10.01 11.53
CA GLY A 305 5.97 9.33 10.27
C GLY A 305 4.58 9.62 9.72
N VAL A 306 3.80 10.47 10.40
CA VAL A 306 2.47 10.89 9.96
C VAL A 306 2.51 12.35 9.53
N ILE A 307 1.81 12.68 8.46
CA ILE A 307 1.72 14.05 7.96
C ILE A 307 1.01 14.98 8.95
N ASP A 308 1.62 16.14 9.21
CA ASP A 308 1.03 17.20 10.02
C ASP A 308 -0.08 17.91 9.24
N GLU A 309 -1.32 17.78 9.71
CA GLU A 309 -2.53 18.25 9.01
C GLU A 309 -2.51 19.76 8.75
N SER A 310 -1.93 20.56 9.66
CA SER A 310 -1.81 22.01 9.48
C SER A 310 -0.86 22.36 8.33
N SER A 311 0.31 21.71 8.27
CA SER A 311 1.25 21.90 7.16
C SER A 311 0.68 21.40 5.84
N ALA A 312 -0.05 20.27 5.86
CA ALA A 312 -0.74 19.76 4.68
C ALA A 312 -1.74 20.78 4.14
N GLY A 313 -2.61 21.34 5.00
CA GLY A 313 -3.55 22.38 4.62
C GLY A 313 -2.88 23.61 4.00
N ALA A 314 -1.79 24.10 4.60
CA ALA A 314 -1.02 25.22 4.04
C ALA A 314 -0.40 24.90 2.67
N THR A 315 0.08 23.67 2.49
CA THR A 315 0.63 23.21 1.21
C THR A 315 -0.46 23.05 0.16
N VAL A 316 -1.65 22.55 0.50
CA VAL A 316 -2.83 22.55 -0.39
C VAL A 316 -3.13 23.96 -0.88
N GLN A 317 -3.19 24.96 0.02
CA GLN A 317 -3.42 26.35 -0.36
C GLN A 317 -2.32 26.91 -1.30
N THR A 318 -1.08 26.50 -1.09
CA THR A 318 0.04 26.90 -1.96
C THR A 318 -0.08 26.25 -3.34
N LEU A 319 -0.47 24.98 -3.39
CA LEU A 319 -0.64 24.21 -4.63
C LEU A 319 -1.84 24.70 -5.46
N ARG A 320 -2.90 25.21 -4.82
CA ARG A 320 -4.05 25.81 -5.51
C ARG A 320 -3.64 26.82 -6.59
N ALA A 321 -2.68 27.70 -6.29
CA ALA A 321 -2.21 28.70 -7.24
C ALA A 321 -1.34 28.13 -8.38
N VAL A 322 -0.77 26.94 -8.18
CA VAL A 322 0.11 26.23 -9.13
C VAL A 322 -0.71 25.34 -10.06
N LEU A 323 -1.76 24.71 -9.52
CA LEU A 323 -2.64 23.77 -10.20
C LEU A 323 -3.87 24.42 -10.84
N ASP A 324 -4.00 25.75 -10.71
CA ASP A 324 -5.05 26.54 -11.36
C ASP A 324 -5.18 26.18 -12.86
N PRO A 325 -6.34 25.67 -13.30
CA PRO A 325 -6.58 25.24 -14.67
C PRO A 325 -6.26 26.28 -15.76
N GLU A 326 -6.44 27.57 -15.47
CA GLU A 326 -6.12 28.66 -16.42
C GLU A 326 -4.60 28.81 -16.59
N ARG A 327 -3.85 28.59 -15.51
CA ARG A 327 -2.38 28.66 -15.49
C ARG A 327 -1.72 27.42 -16.07
N LEU A 328 -2.36 26.26 -15.97
CA LEU A 328 -1.82 25.01 -16.52
C LEU A 328 -1.55 25.08 -18.04
N GLN A 329 -2.29 25.90 -18.80
CA GLN A 329 -2.03 26.11 -20.24
C GLN A 329 -0.75 26.92 -20.51
N HIS A 330 -0.47 27.89 -19.65
CA HIS A 330 0.60 28.89 -19.84
C HIS A 330 1.73 28.74 -18.81
N GLY A 331 1.82 27.57 -18.17
CA GLY A 331 2.81 27.27 -17.15
C GLY A 331 4.25 27.48 -17.65
N ARG A 332 5.12 27.95 -16.75
CA ARG A 332 6.56 28.05 -17.01
C ARG A 332 7.14 26.64 -17.19
N ARG A 333 8.19 26.53 -18.00
CA ARG A 333 8.96 25.28 -18.07
C ARG A 333 9.54 24.96 -16.70
N ASP A 334 9.42 23.70 -16.29
CA ASP A 334 9.98 23.19 -15.05
C ASP A 334 10.84 21.93 -15.25
N SER A 335 10.89 21.40 -16.48
CA SER A 335 11.82 20.33 -16.82
C SER A 335 13.22 20.89 -17.14
N PRO A 336 14.28 20.38 -16.48
CA PRO A 336 15.65 20.71 -16.83
C PRO A 336 16.00 20.36 -18.29
N VAL A 337 15.40 19.30 -18.85
CA VAL A 337 15.67 18.88 -20.23
C VAL A 337 15.15 19.92 -21.23
N PHE A 338 13.91 20.39 -21.04
CA PHE A 338 13.30 21.38 -21.93
C PHE A 338 13.79 22.81 -21.67
N GLU A 339 14.42 23.06 -20.52
CA GLU A 339 15.10 24.32 -20.23
C GLU A 339 16.42 24.43 -20.99
N PHE A 340 17.26 23.38 -20.98
CA PHE A 340 18.60 23.43 -21.53
C PHE A 340 18.73 22.92 -22.97
N PHE A 341 17.76 22.16 -23.49
CA PHE A 341 17.83 21.53 -24.80
C PHE A 341 16.63 21.86 -25.70
N GLN A 342 16.86 21.88 -27.02
CA GLN A 342 15.81 22.04 -28.03
C GLN A 342 15.07 20.72 -28.25
N VAL A 343 14.14 20.40 -27.35
CA VAL A 343 13.29 19.20 -27.43
C VAL A 343 11.85 19.60 -27.68
N GLN A 344 11.16 18.87 -28.55
CA GLN A 344 9.73 19.04 -28.78
C GLN A 344 8.94 18.03 -27.94
N ARG A 345 7.94 18.50 -27.19
CA ARG A 345 7.05 17.62 -26.44
C ARG A 345 6.24 16.80 -27.43
N GLN A 346 6.32 15.47 -27.32
CA GLN A 346 5.52 14.54 -28.10
C GLN A 346 4.54 13.82 -27.19
N LEU A 347 3.26 13.79 -27.57
CA LEU A 347 2.30 12.92 -26.91
C LEU A 347 2.64 11.48 -27.24
N LEU A 348 2.88 10.69 -26.21
CA LEU A 348 3.11 9.27 -26.34
C LEU A 348 1.82 8.60 -26.81
N ARG A 349 1.95 7.73 -27.79
CA ARG A 349 0.89 6.79 -28.16
C ARG A 349 1.48 5.40 -28.01
N VAL A 350 0.78 4.54 -27.29
CA VAL A 350 1.14 3.12 -27.27
C VAL A 350 1.16 2.63 -28.72
N ARG A 351 2.25 1.97 -29.12
CA ARG A 351 2.37 1.43 -30.48
C ARG A 351 1.24 0.43 -30.75
N GLY A 352 0.46 0.73 -31.79
CA GLY A 352 -0.60 -0.11 -32.34
C GLY A 352 -1.26 0.66 -33.48
N ASP A 353 -0.88 0.34 -34.72
CA ASP A 353 -1.51 0.93 -35.90
C ASP A 353 -2.90 0.32 -36.12
N ALA A 354 -3.79 1.05 -36.79
CA ALA A 354 -5.05 0.51 -37.30
C ALA A 354 -4.85 -0.71 -38.24
N GLU A 355 -3.62 -0.93 -38.73
CA GLU A 355 -3.22 -2.10 -39.52
C GLU A 355 -2.31 -3.10 -38.77
N ALA A 356 -1.73 -2.76 -37.61
CA ALA A 356 -0.71 -3.59 -36.93
C ALA A 356 -1.17 -4.28 -35.63
N GLY A 357 -2.35 -3.92 -35.09
CA GLY A 357 -2.88 -4.53 -33.85
C GLY A 357 -2.16 -4.08 -32.57
N VAL A 358 -2.66 -4.53 -31.40
CA VAL A 358 -2.02 -4.27 -30.09
C VAL A 358 -0.68 -5.00 -30.05
N SER A 359 0.37 -4.36 -29.53
CA SER A 359 1.66 -5.03 -29.32
C SER A 359 1.45 -6.34 -28.55
N ARG A 360 1.86 -7.47 -29.16
CA ARG A 360 1.69 -8.80 -28.57
C ARG A 360 2.29 -8.90 -27.16
N SER A 361 3.38 -8.18 -26.89
CA SER A 361 3.99 -8.11 -25.56
C SER A 361 3.06 -7.43 -24.55
N LEU A 362 2.44 -6.30 -24.92
CA LEU A 362 1.50 -5.59 -24.06
C LEU A 362 0.27 -6.44 -23.74
N GLU A 363 -0.31 -7.12 -24.73
CA GLU A 363 -1.44 -8.04 -24.52
C GLU A 363 -1.10 -9.12 -23.49
N LEU A 364 0.05 -9.78 -23.65
CA LEU A 364 0.49 -10.85 -22.76
C LEU A 364 0.74 -10.32 -21.34
N HIS A 365 1.33 -9.13 -21.20
CA HIS A 365 1.53 -8.51 -19.88
C HIS A 365 0.21 -8.24 -19.17
N GLN A 366 -0.79 -7.68 -19.87
CA GLN A 366 -2.12 -7.45 -19.30
C GLN A 366 -2.80 -8.76 -18.87
N GLN A 367 -2.71 -9.79 -19.69
CA GLN A 367 -3.31 -11.09 -19.39
C GLN A 367 -2.62 -11.78 -18.20
N VAL A 368 -1.29 -11.72 -18.12
CA VAL A 368 -0.52 -12.20 -16.97
C VAL A 368 -0.90 -11.40 -15.72
N THR A 369 -1.05 -10.08 -15.81
CA THR A 369 -1.52 -9.25 -14.70
C THR A 369 -2.87 -9.70 -14.17
N GLY A 370 -3.86 -9.85 -15.04
CA GLY A 370 -5.19 -10.31 -14.63
C GLY A 370 -5.14 -11.67 -13.93
N ALA A 371 -4.34 -12.61 -14.46
CA ALA A 371 -4.23 -13.95 -13.90
C ALA A 371 -3.52 -13.99 -12.53
N VAL A 372 -2.46 -13.18 -12.34
CA VAL A 372 -1.76 -13.06 -11.05
C VAL A 372 -2.69 -12.46 -10.00
N THR A 373 -3.33 -11.33 -10.29
CA THR A 373 -4.25 -10.66 -9.35
C THR A 373 -5.44 -11.54 -8.99
N GLY A 374 -5.99 -12.27 -9.97
CA GLY A 374 -7.06 -13.23 -9.76
C GLY A 374 -6.62 -14.56 -9.13
N ARG A 375 -5.32 -14.77 -8.91
CA ARG A 375 -4.73 -16.06 -8.47
C ARG A 375 -5.19 -17.26 -9.33
N ASP A 376 -5.41 -17.03 -10.63
CA ASP A 376 -5.95 -18.02 -11.56
C ASP A 376 -4.83 -18.92 -12.10
N VAL A 377 -4.65 -20.06 -11.44
CA VAL A 377 -3.65 -21.06 -11.82
C VAL A 377 -3.87 -21.61 -13.23
N ALA A 378 -5.12 -21.82 -13.65
CA ALA A 378 -5.41 -22.38 -14.97
C ALA A 378 -5.01 -21.41 -16.08
N ARG A 379 -5.33 -20.11 -15.89
CA ARG A 379 -4.94 -19.06 -16.82
C ARG A 379 -3.43 -18.86 -16.85
N LEU A 380 -2.75 -18.85 -15.71
CA LEU A 380 -1.27 -18.75 -15.66
C LEU A 380 -0.59 -19.87 -16.43
N LYS A 381 -1.09 -21.11 -16.34
CA LYS A 381 -0.57 -22.26 -17.10
C LYS A 381 -0.78 -22.11 -18.60
N ALA A 382 -1.95 -21.66 -19.03
CA ALA A 382 -2.21 -21.38 -20.45
C ALA A 382 -1.26 -20.30 -20.98
N LEU A 383 -1.13 -19.20 -20.23
CA LEU A 383 -0.25 -18.09 -20.57
C LEU A 383 1.22 -18.47 -20.62
N LEU A 384 1.68 -19.45 -19.82
CA LEU A 384 3.04 -19.95 -19.91
C LEU A 384 3.37 -20.48 -21.32
N GLY A 385 2.43 -21.20 -21.94
CA GLY A 385 2.56 -21.67 -23.32
C GLY A 385 2.59 -20.49 -24.29
N ASP A 386 1.64 -19.57 -24.15
CA ASP A 386 1.50 -18.40 -25.02
C ASP A 386 2.73 -17.49 -24.99
N VAL A 387 3.30 -17.24 -23.81
CA VAL A 387 4.48 -16.38 -23.63
C VAL A 387 5.72 -17.02 -24.27
N ARG A 388 5.87 -18.34 -24.18
CA ARG A 388 7.03 -19.05 -24.75
C ARG A 388 7.07 -18.97 -26.27
N THR A 389 5.92 -19.05 -26.91
CA THR A 389 5.80 -19.06 -28.38
C THR A 389 5.56 -17.68 -28.97
N ALA A 390 5.31 -16.66 -28.14
CA ALA A 390 5.05 -15.32 -28.60
C ALA A 390 6.24 -14.69 -29.33
N GLU A 391 5.95 -14.04 -30.45
CA GLU A 391 6.85 -13.15 -31.18
C GLU A 391 6.96 -11.81 -30.44
N VAL A 392 7.79 -11.80 -29.39
CA VAL A 392 8.13 -10.62 -28.59
C VAL A 392 9.64 -10.55 -28.39
N ASP A 393 10.12 -9.36 -28.05
CA ASP A 393 11.52 -9.14 -27.66
C ASP A 393 11.94 -10.10 -26.53
N GLU A 394 13.18 -10.58 -26.57
CA GLU A 394 13.69 -11.59 -25.62
C GLU A 394 13.65 -11.10 -24.17
N ASP A 395 13.92 -9.82 -23.93
CA ASP A 395 13.84 -9.27 -22.58
C ASP A 395 12.41 -9.22 -22.11
N GLN A 396 11.46 -8.88 -22.99
CA GLN A 396 10.03 -8.92 -22.68
C GLN A 396 9.52 -10.33 -22.38
N ARG A 397 9.97 -11.32 -23.15
CA ARG A 397 9.66 -12.73 -22.86
C ARG A 397 10.21 -13.15 -21.51
N ARG A 398 11.47 -12.81 -21.22
CA ARG A 398 12.14 -13.13 -19.94
C ARG A 398 11.38 -12.58 -18.74
N GLN A 399 11.00 -11.32 -18.88
CA GLN A 399 10.20 -10.54 -17.96
C GLN A 399 8.84 -11.19 -17.63
N LEU A 400 8.09 -11.59 -18.66
CA LEU A 400 6.82 -12.32 -18.51
C LEU A 400 7.01 -13.67 -17.80
N LEU A 401 8.03 -14.44 -18.20
CA LEU A 401 8.30 -15.76 -17.65
C LEU A 401 8.77 -15.71 -16.19
N LEU A 402 9.58 -14.72 -15.80
CA LEU A 402 9.94 -14.48 -14.40
C LEU A 402 8.70 -14.27 -13.54
N ARG A 403 7.77 -13.46 -14.03
CA ARG A 403 6.53 -13.14 -13.33
C ARG A 403 5.58 -14.33 -13.22
N VAL A 404 5.36 -15.04 -14.32
CA VAL A 404 4.53 -16.27 -14.33
C VAL A 404 5.12 -17.33 -13.41
N GLY A 405 6.44 -17.53 -13.46
CA GLY A 405 7.15 -18.49 -12.60
C GLY A 405 7.04 -18.16 -11.12
N ALA A 406 7.24 -16.89 -10.75
CA ALA A 406 7.08 -16.42 -9.37
C ALA A 406 5.65 -16.64 -8.86
N ALA A 407 4.63 -16.27 -9.65
CA ALA A 407 3.23 -16.45 -9.28
C ALA A 407 2.84 -17.93 -9.12
N LEU A 408 3.28 -18.80 -10.03
CA LEU A 408 3.05 -20.24 -9.94
C LEU A 408 3.71 -20.85 -8.67
N ARG A 409 4.92 -20.40 -8.33
CA ARG A 409 5.62 -20.80 -7.09
C ARG A 409 4.81 -20.43 -5.85
N GLU A 410 4.31 -19.20 -5.78
CA GLU A 410 3.49 -18.71 -4.65
C GLU A 410 2.14 -19.45 -4.54
N LEU A 411 1.62 -19.97 -5.65
CA LEU A 411 0.41 -20.79 -5.71
C LEU A 411 0.68 -22.29 -5.51
N GLY A 412 1.91 -22.67 -5.15
CA GLY A 412 2.28 -24.06 -4.86
C GLY A 412 2.41 -24.96 -6.10
N ARG A 413 2.56 -24.37 -7.30
CA ARG A 413 2.76 -25.09 -8.58
C ARG A 413 4.24 -25.10 -8.94
N TYR A 414 5.02 -25.85 -8.16
CA TYR A 414 6.48 -25.78 -8.18
C TYR A 414 7.10 -26.32 -9.47
N GLU A 415 6.54 -27.38 -10.05
CA GLU A 415 7.07 -27.94 -11.29
C GLU A 415 6.88 -26.96 -12.45
N GLU A 416 5.68 -26.40 -12.58
CA GLU A 416 5.39 -25.41 -13.62
C GLU A 416 6.16 -24.10 -13.40
N ALA A 417 6.42 -23.72 -12.14
CA ALA A 417 7.29 -22.58 -11.82
C ALA A 417 8.74 -22.83 -12.25
N VAL A 418 9.29 -24.02 -11.95
CA VAL A 418 10.62 -24.41 -12.39
C VAL A 418 10.70 -24.42 -13.92
N ASP A 419 9.69 -24.98 -14.60
CA ASP A 419 9.64 -25.00 -16.06
C ASP A 419 9.62 -23.58 -16.65
N ALA A 420 8.83 -22.68 -16.08
CA ALA A 420 8.74 -21.29 -16.54
C ALA A 420 10.07 -20.53 -16.39
N LEU A 421 10.77 -20.77 -15.27
CA LEU A 421 11.99 -20.04 -14.93
C LEU A 421 13.23 -20.65 -15.58
N ARG A 422 13.29 -21.98 -15.69
CA ARG A 422 14.49 -22.69 -16.13
C ARG A 422 14.88 -22.22 -17.53
N VAL A 423 13.93 -22.08 -18.45
CA VAL A 423 14.16 -21.71 -19.88
C VAL A 423 14.85 -20.36 -20.12
N LEU A 424 15.02 -19.52 -19.09
CA LEU A 424 15.56 -18.16 -19.26
C LEU A 424 17.08 -18.08 -19.30
N HIS A 425 17.75 -18.89 -18.49
CA HIS A 425 19.21 -19.02 -18.39
C HIS A 425 20.06 -17.74 -18.58
N PRO A 426 19.74 -16.56 -18.00
CA PRO A 426 20.57 -15.37 -18.20
C PRO A 426 22.02 -15.60 -17.73
N GLY A 427 22.98 -14.96 -18.38
CA GLY A 427 24.38 -14.98 -17.96
C GLY A 427 24.64 -14.09 -16.73
N PRO A 428 25.73 -14.30 -15.97
CA PRO A 428 26.04 -13.53 -14.76
C PRO A 428 26.18 -12.01 -14.96
N GLY A 429 26.50 -11.55 -16.19
CA GLY A 429 26.58 -10.12 -16.52
C GLY A 429 25.21 -9.46 -16.79
N HIS A 430 24.12 -10.21 -16.79
CA HIS A 430 22.78 -9.70 -17.07
C HIS A 430 22.11 -9.18 -15.79
N GLY A 431 21.47 -8.00 -15.83
CA GLY A 431 20.87 -7.37 -14.64
C GLY A 431 19.78 -8.20 -13.95
N SER A 432 19.14 -9.11 -14.68
CA SER A 432 18.12 -10.02 -14.12
C SER A 432 18.68 -11.33 -13.54
N PHE A 433 20.00 -11.54 -13.58
CA PHE A 433 20.62 -12.83 -13.23
C PHE A 433 20.35 -13.24 -11.78
N VAL A 434 20.62 -12.35 -10.83
CA VAL A 434 20.45 -12.63 -9.39
C VAL A 434 18.98 -12.89 -9.07
N LEU A 435 18.06 -12.03 -9.55
CA LEU A 435 16.63 -12.22 -9.37
C LEU A 435 16.15 -13.56 -9.95
N TRP A 436 16.60 -13.92 -11.15
CA TRP A 436 16.29 -15.21 -11.76
C TRP A 436 16.79 -16.39 -10.91
N VAL A 437 18.03 -16.34 -10.44
CA VAL A 437 18.60 -17.35 -9.54
C VAL A 437 17.75 -17.49 -8.29
N GLN A 438 17.42 -16.38 -7.63
CA GLN A 438 16.63 -16.38 -6.40
C GLN A 438 15.25 -17.04 -6.62
N GLN A 439 14.53 -16.64 -7.68
CA GLN A 439 13.21 -17.20 -7.98
C GLN A 439 13.27 -18.69 -8.35
N LEU A 440 14.24 -19.10 -9.18
CA LEU A 440 14.39 -20.50 -9.60
C LEU A 440 14.85 -21.38 -8.44
N ALA A 441 15.83 -20.94 -7.65
CA ALA A 441 16.32 -21.67 -6.48
C ALA A 441 15.21 -21.86 -5.42
N LEU A 442 14.38 -20.84 -5.19
CA LEU A 442 13.21 -20.96 -4.32
C LEU A 442 12.20 -21.99 -4.86
N ALA A 443 11.92 -21.99 -6.16
CA ALA A 443 11.02 -22.95 -6.78
C ALA A 443 11.56 -24.39 -6.68
N LEU A 444 12.85 -24.59 -7.00
CA LEU A 444 13.55 -25.88 -6.89
C LEU A 444 13.59 -26.39 -5.45
N ARG A 445 13.88 -25.51 -4.48
CA ARG A 445 13.87 -25.86 -3.05
C ARG A 445 12.50 -26.37 -2.63
N ARG A 446 11.42 -25.64 -2.97
CA ARG A 446 10.04 -26.02 -2.63
C ARG A 446 9.59 -27.29 -3.34
N ARG A 447 10.02 -27.51 -4.58
CA ARG A 447 9.82 -28.79 -5.27
C ARG A 447 10.49 -29.93 -4.52
N GLY A 448 11.76 -29.78 -4.14
CA GLY A 448 12.45 -30.79 -3.33
C GLY A 448 11.74 -31.06 -2.00
N GLU A 449 11.26 -30.04 -1.29
CA GLU A 449 10.46 -30.23 -0.08
C GLU A 449 9.17 -31.04 -0.36
N ALA A 450 8.51 -30.82 -1.50
CA ALA A 450 7.35 -31.60 -1.93
C ALA A 450 7.71 -33.03 -2.34
N ASP A 451 8.86 -33.24 -2.98
CA ASP A 451 9.40 -34.56 -3.31
C ASP A 451 9.65 -35.36 -2.03
N LEU A 452 10.32 -34.76 -1.05
CA LEU A 452 10.61 -35.36 0.26
C LEU A 452 9.31 -35.73 1.00
N ALA A 453 8.32 -34.83 1.03
CA ALA A 453 7.02 -35.12 1.64
C ALA A 453 6.28 -36.27 0.92
N GLY A 454 6.50 -36.44 -0.39
CA GLY A 454 5.99 -37.54 -1.19
C GLY A 454 6.86 -38.80 -1.18
N GLY A 455 7.91 -38.86 -0.35
CA GLY A 455 8.81 -40.01 -0.25
C GLY A 455 9.82 -40.17 -1.40
N ARG A 456 9.99 -39.14 -2.24
CA ARG A 456 11.01 -39.07 -3.30
C ARG A 456 12.26 -38.36 -2.80
N ASP A 457 13.40 -38.60 -3.46
CA ASP A 457 14.66 -37.95 -3.08
C ASP A 457 14.68 -36.48 -3.50
N PRO A 458 14.84 -35.52 -2.56
CA PRO A 458 14.87 -34.10 -2.88
C PRO A 458 16.23 -33.60 -3.39
N GLU A 459 17.32 -34.38 -3.26
CA GLU A 459 18.67 -33.90 -3.56
C GLU A 459 18.88 -33.41 -5.00
N PRO A 460 18.28 -34.01 -6.05
CA PRO A 460 18.44 -33.49 -7.41
C PRO A 460 17.99 -32.02 -7.53
N ALA A 461 16.82 -31.68 -6.97
CA ALA A 461 16.31 -30.32 -7.00
C ALA A 461 17.11 -29.38 -6.07
N TRP A 462 17.50 -29.87 -4.90
CA TRP A 462 18.29 -29.10 -3.94
C TRP A 462 19.72 -28.81 -4.41
N THR A 463 20.35 -29.75 -5.11
CA THR A 463 21.69 -29.55 -5.69
C THR A 463 21.64 -28.51 -6.80
N GLU A 464 20.67 -28.60 -7.71
CA GLU A 464 20.48 -27.58 -8.74
C GLU A 464 20.23 -26.18 -8.14
N ALA A 465 19.42 -26.10 -7.07
CA ALA A 465 19.21 -24.83 -6.37
C ALA A 465 20.50 -24.27 -5.76
N GLN A 466 21.30 -25.13 -5.10
CA GLN A 466 22.58 -24.73 -4.50
C GLN A 466 23.56 -24.23 -5.56
N ASP A 467 23.71 -24.95 -6.68
CA ASP A 467 24.64 -24.57 -7.75
C ASP A 467 24.31 -23.20 -8.34
N LEU A 468 23.01 -22.89 -8.48
CA LEU A 468 22.54 -21.57 -8.92
C LEU A 468 22.88 -20.49 -7.90
N LEU A 469 22.60 -20.73 -6.61
CA LEU A 469 22.90 -19.80 -5.54
C LEU A 469 24.40 -19.53 -5.41
N ASP A 470 25.24 -20.57 -5.50
CA ASP A 470 26.69 -20.43 -5.45
C ASP A 470 27.22 -19.57 -6.61
N ARG A 471 26.55 -19.61 -7.79
CA ARG A 471 26.88 -18.70 -8.90
C ARG A 471 26.52 -17.25 -8.60
N ALA A 472 25.36 -16.99 -7.98
CA ALA A 472 24.97 -15.64 -7.58
C ALA A 472 25.90 -15.08 -6.49
N LEU A 473 26.19 -15.88 -5.46
CA LEU A 473 27.05 -15.49 -4.34
C LEU A 473 28.52 -15.26 -4.73
N ARG A 474 28.95 -15.69 -5.93
CA ARG A 474 30.26 -15.31 -6.49
C ARG A 474 30.31 -13.87 -7.03
N LEU A 475 29.15 -13.26 -7.29
CA LEU A 475 29.06 -11.86 -7.76
C LEU A 475 29.04 -10.86 -6.61
N GLY A 476 28.54 -11.28 -5.45
CA GLY A 476 28.44 -10.49 -4.25
C GLY A 476 27.47 -11.14 -3.26
N ASP A 477 27.69 -10.88 -1.97
CA ASP A 477 26.78 -11.33 -0.93
C ASP A 477 25.60 -10.35 -0.82
N ASP A 478 24.39 -10.89 -0.79
CA ASP A 478 23.16 -10.17 -0.48
C ASP A 478 22.30 -11.01 0.49
N PRO A 479 21.49 -10.39 1.37
CA PRO A 479 20.72 -11.12 2.37
C PRO A 479 19.77 -12.17 1.80
N GLU A 480 19.12 -11.89 0.66
CA GLU A 480 18.13 -12.78 0.05
C GLU A 480 18.82 -14.04 -0.48
N SER A 481 19.86 -13.91 -1.30
CA SER A 481 20.60 -15.06 -1.84
C SER A 481 21.24 -15.90 -0.72
N CYS A 482 21.88 -15.25 0.24
CA CYS A 482 22.45 -15.90 1.42
C CYS A 482 21.37 -16.62 2.24
N GLY A 483 20.23 -15.98 2.47
CA GLY A 483 19.11 -16.52 3.23
C GLY A 483 18.45 -17.72 2.56
N ILE A 484 18.29 -17.72 1.23
CA ILE A 484 17.78 -18.85 0.47
C ILE A 484 18.74 -20.05 0.56
N ALA A 485 20.03 -19.81 0.36
CA ALA A 485 21.09 -20.82 0.42
C ALA A 485 21.23 -21.42 1.83
N ALA A 486 21.28 -20.56 2.86
CA ALA A 486 21.32 -20.99 4.26
C ALA A 486 20.07 -21.77 4.65
N GLY A 487 18.91 -21.29 4.19
CA GLY A 487 17.64 -21.97 4.35
C GLY A 487 17.67 -23.39 3.76
N LEU A 488 18.21 -23.57 2.56
CA LEU A 488 18.37 -24.87 1.92
C LEU A 488 19.29 -25.81 2.73
N GLN A 489 20.44 -25.32 3.19
CA GLN A 489 21.35 -26.07 4.04
C GLN A 489 20.66 -26.52 5.35
N LYS A 490 19.86 -25.65 5.98
CA LYS A 490 19.07 -26.02 7.16
C LYS A 490 18.08 -27.18 6.89
N ARG A 491 17.45 -27.25 5.70
CA ARG A 491 16.58 -28.40 5.33
C ARG A 491 17.38 -29.69 5.20
N ARG A 492 18.55 -29.65 4.57
CA ARG A 492 19.47 -30.81 4.51
C ARG A 492 19.91 -31.27 5.89
N GLY A 493 20.23 -30.32 6.78
CA GLY A 493 20.54 -30.61 8.19
C GLY A 493 19.38 -31.29 8.93
N LEU A 494 18.15 -30.80 8.77
CA LEU A 494 16.95 -31.41 9.34
C LEU A 494 16.69 -32.83 8.80
N ARG A 495 16.90 -33.04 7.50
CA ARG A 495 16.81 -34.36 6.88
C ARG A 495 17.83 -35.32 7.50
N ALA A 496 19.08 -34.89 7.64
CA ALA A 496 20.14 -35.69 8.26
C ALA A 496 19.81 -36.06 9.72
N LEU A 497 19.26 -35.12 10.50
CA LEU A 497 18.78 -35.42 11.86
C LEU A 497 17.66 -36.46 11.87
N THR A 498 16.74 -36.38 10.90
CA THR A 498 15.62 -37.33 10.77
C THR A 498 16.12 -38.75 10.48
N THR A 499 17.24 -38.88 9.76
CA THR A 499 17.89 -40.17 9.50
C THR A 499 18.93 -40.56 10.57
N GLY A 500 19.05 -39.78 11.65
CA GLY A 500 19.98 -40.04 12.75
C GLY A 500 21.44 -39.63 12.50
N ASP A 501 21.76 -39.00 11.37
CA ASP A 501 23.11 -38.58 11.01
C ASP A 501 23.42 -37.18 11.56
N ARG A 502 23.82 -37.13 12.83
CA ARG A 502 24.19 -35.86 13.50
C ARG A 502 25.44 -35.22 12.92
N SER A 503 26.38 -36.01 12.39
CA SER A 503 27.62 -35.50 11.82
C SER A 503 27.34 -34.74 10.53
N LEU A 504 26.53 -35.32 9.64
CA LEU A 504 26.07 -34.66 8.42
C LEU A 504 25.19 -33.45 8.74
N ALA A 505 24.34 -33.54 9.76
CA ALA A 505 23.58 -32.39 10.24
C ALA A 505 24.50 -31.23 10.67
N ALA A 506 25.57 -31.51 11.41
CA ALA A 506 26.54 -30.49 11.82
C ALA A 506 27.21 -29.79 10.63
N VAL A 507 27.53 -30.53 9.57
CA VAL A 507 28.09 -29.96 8.33
C VAL A 507 27.12 -28.97 7.70
N HIS A 508 25.86 -29.36 7.53
CA HIS A 508 24.86 -28.50 6.90
C HIS A 508 24.47 -27.29 7.76
N ILE A 509 24.34 -27.46 9.08
CA ILE A 509 24.04 -26.32 9.96
C ILE A 509 25.23 -25.34 10.02
N ARG A 510 26.48 -25.82 9.90
CA ARG A 510 27.66 -24.94 9.78
C ARG A 510 27.62 -24.12 8.49
N ALA A 511 27.36 -24.76 7.36
CA ALA A 511 27.19 -24.05 6.09
C ALA A 511 26.06 -23.02 6.15
N ALA A 512 24.94 -23.36 6.80
CA ALA A 512 23.84 -22.42 7.02
C ALA A 512 24.27 -21.21 7.87
N ALA A 513 25.00 -21.44 8.98
CA ALA A 513 25.49 -20.37 9.84
C ALA A 513 26.40 -19.38 9.08
N GLU A 514 27.36 -19.90 8.31
CA GLU A 514 28.27 -19.08 7.50
C GLU A 514 27.52 -18.23 6.47
N LEU A 515 26.52 -18.81 5.79
CA LEU A 515 25.70 -18.09 4.81
C LEU A 515 24.82 -17.02 5.49
N TYR A 516 24.19 -17.33 6.62
CA TYR A 516 23.41 -16.34 7.36
C TYR A 516 24.26 -15.17 7.85
N GLU A 517 25.48 -15.44 8.34
CA GLU A 517 26.41 -14.38 8.76
C GLU A 517 26.87 -13.51 7.59
N ARG A 518 27.13 -14.10 6.43
CA ARG A 518 27.46 -13.36 5.20
C ARG A 518 26.31 -12.45 4.75
N GLY A 519 25.09 -12.97 4.75
CA GLY A 519 23.89 -12.18 4.44
C GLY A 519 23.72 -10.99 5.39
N PHE A 520 23.86 -11.24 6.70
CA PHE A 520 23.76 -10.19 7.70
C PHE A 520 24.88 -9.15 7.59
N ALA A 521 26.10 -9.57 7.25
CA ALA A 521 27.23 -8.67 7.06
C ALA A 521 27.08 -7.78 5.82
N ALA A 522 26.44 -8.28 4.75
CA ALA A 522 26.17 -7.52 3.53
C ALA A 522 25.18 -6.38 3.77
N GLU A 523 24.11 -6.64 4.54
CA GLU A 523 23.12 -5.63 4.89
C GLU A 523 22.55 -5.87 6.30
N PRO A 524 23.13 -5.25 7.36
CA PRO A 524 22.71 -5.48 8.74
C PRO A 524 21.27 -5.08 9.08
N SER A 525 20.61 -4.27 8.25
CA SER A 525 19.18 -3.97 8.39
C SER A 525 18.29 -5.20 8.15
N ASP A 526 18.79 -6.23 7.46
CA ASP A 526 18.14 -7.54 7.38
C ASP A 526 18.39 -8.33 8.67
N TYR A 527 17.57 -8.07 9.68
CA TYR A 527 17.65 -8.77 10.97
C TYR A 527 17.30 -10.27 10.89
N TYR A 528 16.66 -10.73 9.80
CA TYR A 528 16.25 -12.12 9.64
C TYR A 528 17.45 -13.05 9.41
N THR A 529 18.37 -12.67 8.53
CA THR A 529 19.64 -13.39 8.35
C THR A 529 20.46 -13.37 9.65
N GLY A 530 20.49 -12.24 10.35
CA GLY A 530 21.14 -12.09 11.64
C GLY A 530 20.60 -13.02 12.73
N SER A 531 19.27 -13.12 12.89
CA SER A 531 18.67 -13.96 13.94
C SER A 531 18.93 -15.44 13.69
N ASN A 532 18.87 -15.87 12.43
CA ASN A 532 19.18 -17.23 12.03
C ASN A 532 20.67 -17.55 12.17
N ALA A 533 21.57 -16.59 11.94
CA ALA A 533 23.00 -16.74 12.25
C ALA A 533 23.22 -17.03 13.74
N VAL A 534 22.62 -16.21 14.62
CA VAL A 534 22.71 -16.40 16.07
C VAL A 534 22.19 -17.77 16.48
N ALA A 535 21.03 -18.16 15.97
CA ALA A 535 20.41 -19.45 16.29
C ALA A 535 21.27 -20.64 15.83
N THR A 536 21.78 -20.62 14.60
CA THR A 536 22.59 -21.71 14.04
C THR A 536 23.96 -21.82 14.71
N LEU A 537 24.63 -20.71 15.01
CA LEU A 537 25.87 -20.68 15.80
C LEU A 537 25.69 -21.29 17.19
N ARG A 538 24.60 -20.93 17.89
CA ARG A 538 24.26 -21.52 19.19
C ARG A 538 24.06 -23.03 19.08
N LEU A 539 23.25 -23.48 18.13
CA LEU A 539 22.95 -24.90 17.93
C LEU A 539 24.20 -25.71 17.62
N LEU A 540 25.12 -25.16 16.81
CA LEU A 540 26.41 -25.79 16.55
C LEU A 540 27.22 -25.97 17.83
N ALA A 541 27.40 -24.90 18.59
CA ALA A 541 28.19 -24.91 19.82
C ALA A 541 27.61 -25.84 20.90
N GLN A 542 26.29 -25.80 21.11
CA GLN A 542 25.64 -26.52 22.22
C GLN A 542 25.19 -27.93 21.88
N ARG A 543 24.78 -28.19 20.63
CA ARG A 543 24.03 -29.43 20.26
C ARG A 543 24.73 -30.30 19.22
N LEU A 544 25.64 -29.75 18.43
CA LEU A 544 26.27 -30.44 17.30
C LEU A 544 27.81 -30.48 17.38
N GLY A 545 28.39 -30.23 18.56
CA GLY A 545 29.83 -30.41 18.82
C GLY A 545 30.73 -29.42 18.09
N GLY A 546 30.22 -28.23 17.76
CA GLY A 546 31.03 -27.13 17.23
C GLY A 546 32.00 -26.56 18.28
N PRO A 547 33.05 -25.83 17.85
CA PRO A 547 34.01 -25.28 18.78
C PRO A 547 33.38 -24.19 19.68
N PRO A 548 33.88 -24.01 20.92
CA PRO A 548 33.25 -23.12 21.91
C PRO A 548 33.18 -21.64 21.50
N ASP A 549 34.05 -21.19 20.59
CA ASP A 549 34.11 -19.81 20.12
C ASP A 549 32.86 -19.41 19.30
N LEU A 550 32.17 -20.38 18.68
CA LEU A 550 30.90 -20.14 18.00
C LEU A 550 29.84 -19.56 18.96
N LEU A 551 29.85 -19.99 20.22
CA LEU A 551 28.96 -19.47 21.25
C LEU A 551 29.24 -18.00 21.54
N ALA A 552 30.53 -17.66 21.72
CA ALA A 552 30.96 -16.29 21.93
C ALA A 552 30.64 -15.40 20.73
N ARG A 553 30.70 -15.96 19.51
CA ARG A 553 30.30 -15.27 18.28
C ARG A 553 28.79 -15.00 18.26
N ALA A 554 27.96 -16.00 18.55
CA ALA A 554 26.51 -15.83 18.67
C ALA A 554 26.12 -14.75 19.68
N GLN A 555 26.76 -14.74 20.85
CA GLN A 555 26.56 -13.73 21.90
C GLN A 555 26.93 -12.30 21.47
N ARG A 556 27.95 -12.15 20.60
CA ARG A 556 28.32 -10.84 20.04
C ARG A 556 27.36 -10.37 18.96
N LEU A 557 26.86 -11.27 18.11
CA LEU A 557 25.90 -10.91 17.06
C LEU A 557 24.53 -10.55 17.65
N ALA A 558 24.05 -11.29 18.65
CA ALA A 558 22.71 -11.13 19.22
C ALA A 558 22.29 -9.68 19.51
N PRO A 559 23.05 -8.85 20.24
CA PRO A 559 22.65 -7.46 20.52
C PRO A 559 22.62 -6.57 19.26
N VAL A 560 23.43 -6.86 18.24
CA VAL A 560 23.42 -6.11 16.98
C VAL A 560 22.16 -6.43 16.19
N VAL A 561 21.79 -7.72 16.13
CA VAL A 561 20.54 -8.16 15.49
C VAL A 561 19.34 -7.61 16.24
N GLU A 562 19.37 -7.67 17.58
CA GLU A 562 18.31 -7.14 18.45
C GLU A 562 18.09 -5.65 18.18
N PHE A 563 19.17 -4.85 18.09
CA PHE A 563 19.07 -3.44 17.74
C PHE A 563 18.34 -3.20 16.41
N PHE A 564 18.73 -3.89 15.32
CA PHE A 564 18.06 -3.71 14.03
C PHE A 564 16.61 -4.20 14.03
N ALA A 565 16.33 -5.31 14.70
CA ALA A 565 14.97 -5.83 14.86
C ALA A 565 14.09 -4.87 15.69
N GLU A 566 14.61 -4.27 16.77
CA GLU A 566 13.88 -3.28 17.56
C GLU A 566 13.58 -2.00 16.76
N ARG A 567 14.54 -1.52 15.96
CA ARG A 567 14.28 -0.39 15.06
C ARG A 567 13.19 -0.72 14.06
N ALA A 568 13.26 -1.90 13.43
CA ALA A 568 12.23 -2.38 12.52
C ALA A 568 10.86 -2.54 13.22
N ALA A 569 10.83 -3.00 14.48
CA ALA A 569 9.61 -3.14 15.28
C ALA A 569 8.98 -1.79 15.68
N GLY A 570 9.79 -0.73 15.68
CA GLY A 570 9.36 0.65 15.90
C GLY A 570 8.96 1.39 14.61
N THR A 571 9.16 0.78 13.45
CA THR A 571 8.65 1.30 12.17
C THR A 571 7.21 0.83 11.95
N VAL A 572 6.38 1.70 11.36
CA VAL A 572 5.03 1.36 10.91
C VAL A 572 5.19 0.35 9.74
N GLY A 573 4.46 -0.76 9.79
CA GLY A 573 4.63 -1.93 8.91
C GLY A 573 4.04 -3.20 9.56
N ASP A 574 4.23 -4.38 8.97
CA ASP A 574 3.92 -5.65 9.66
C ASP A 574 4.96 -5.88 10.77
N PRO A 575 4.62 -5.65 12.05
CA PRO A 575 5.59 -5.73 13.12
C PRO A 575 5.83 -7.17 13.55
N PHE A 576 5.19 -8.17 12.92
CA PHE A 576 5.30 -9.56 13.32
C PHE A 576 6.74 -10.07 13.28
N TRP A 577 7.41 -9.95 12.12
CA TRP A 577 8.78 -10.48 11.97
C TRP A 577 9.78 -9.82 12.91
N PRO A 578 9.84 -8.48 13.03
CA PRO A 578 10.69 -7.83 14.03
C PRO A 578 10.41 -8.30 15.47
N ARG A 579 9.14 -8.45 15.85
CA ARG A 579 8.73 -8.87 17.20
C ARG A 579 9.02 -10.33 17.48
N VAL A 580 8.86 -11.21 16.50
CA VAL A 580 9.25 -12.61 16.62
C VAL A 580 10.76 -12.73 16.69
N THR A 581 11.52 -11.98 15.90
CA THR A 581 12.99 -12.00 15.96
C THR A 581 13.49 -11.59 17.34
N THR A 582 12.96 -10.51 17.92
CA THR A 582 13.31 -10.12 19.30
C THR A 582 12.95 -11.20 20.32
N ALA A 583 11.80 -11.88 20.17
CA ALA A 583 11.42 -13.02 21.01
C ALA A 583 12.35 -14.24 20.84
N GLU A 584 12.79 -14.53 19.61
CA GLU A 584 13.75 -15.60 19.31
C GLU A 584 15.13 -15.33 19.92
N LEU A 585 15.57 -14.07 19.91
CA LEU A 585 16.83 -13.67 20.54
C LEU A 585 16.71 -13.76 22.07
N ALA A 586 15.57 -13.38 22.65
CA ALA A 586 15.29 -13.58 24.08
C ALA A 586 15.33 -15.06 24.46
N LEU A 587 14.67 -15.94 23.69
CA LEU A 587 14.73 -17.39 23.89
C LEU A 587 16.16 -17.92 23.77
N THR A 588 16.91 -17.47 22.77
CA THR A 588 18.31 -17.85 22.57
C THR A 588 19.13 -17.48 23.81
N ARG A 589 19.01 -16.25 24.32
CA ARG A 589 19.72 -15.81 25.53
C ARG A 589 19.32 -16.58 26.79
N HIS A 590 18.03 -16.90 26.94
CA HIS A 590 17.55 -17.77 28.01
C HIS A 590 18.20 -19.16 27.95
N LEU A 591 18.27 -19.77 26.76
CA LEU A 591 18.90 -21.08 26.55
C LEU A 591 20.44 -21.05 26.72
N LEU A 592 21.06 -19.87 26.69
CA LEU A 592 22.50 -19.68 26.90
C LEU A 592 22.87 -19.48 28.36
N HIS A 593 22.12 -18.63 29.08
CA HIS A 593 22.53 -18.08 30.38
C HIS A 593 21.41 -18.06 31.43
N GLY A 594 20.19 -18.43 31.07
CA GLY A 594 19.01 -18.30 31.94
C GLY A 594 18.47 -16.86 32.07
N ASN A 595 19.03 -15.89 31.35
CA ASN A 595 18.57 -14.50 31.31
C ASN A 595 18.35 -14.07 29.84
N PRO A 596 17.18 -13.56 29.42
CA PRO A 596 15.99 -13.26 30.24
C PRO A 596 15.40 -14.50 30.91
N ASP A 597 14.68 -14.29 32.01
CA ASP A 597 13.93 -15.38 32.63
C ASP A 597 12.85 -15.90 31.68
N LEU A 598 12.32 -17.06 32.02
CA LEU A 598 11.32 -17.71 31.19
C LEU A 598 10.06 -16.85 30.98
N GLY A 599 9.61 -16.11 32.00
CA GLY A 599 8.43 -15.26 31.89
C GLY A 599 8.61 -14.18 30.83
N ALA A 600 9.77 -13.53 30.82
CA ALA A 600 10.12 -12.53 29.82
C ALA A 600 10.20 -13.08 28.39
N VAL A 601 10.66 -14.34 28.21
CA VAL A 601 10.62 -15.02 26.90
C VAL A 601 9.18 -15.28 26.46
N GLU A 602 8.35 -15.79 27.37
CA GLU A 602 6.95 -16.08 27.06
C GLU A 602 6.17 -14.80 26.73
N ASP A 603 6.41 -13.71 27.46
CA ASP A 603 5.82 -12.40 27.19
C ASP A 603 6.22 -11.84 25.82
N ALA A 604 7.47 -12.06 25.40
CA ALA A 604 7.94 -11.62 24.09
C ALA A 604 7.20 -12.35 22.94
N TYR A 605 7.03 -13.67 23.05
CA TYR A 605 6.24 -14.43 22.08
C TYR A 605 4.75 -14.08 22.16
N LEU A 606 4.20 -13.84 23.35
CA LEU A 606 2.81 -13.43 23.53
C LEU A 606 2.53 -12.13 22.77
N ARG A 607 3.41 -11.12 22.88
CA ARG A 607 3.30 -9.86 22.14
C ARG A 607 3.24 -10.08 20.62
N ALA A 608 3.96 -11.06 20.09
CA ALA A 608 3.91 -11.38 18.66
C ALA A 608 2.57 -12.03 18.25
N THR A 609 1.96 -12.87 19.10
CA THR A 609 0.67 -13.53 18.76
C THR A 609 -0.50 -12.55 18.65
N VAL A 610 -0.48 -11.44 19.39
CA VAL A 610 -1.52 -10.40 19.37
C VAL A 610 -1.59 -9.68 18.00
N LEU A 611 -0.52 -9.75 17.20
CA LEU A 611 -0.43 -9.14 15.87
C LEU A 611 -1.22 -9.88 14.78
N ARG A 612 -1.96 -10.95 15.13
CA ARG A 612 -2.75 -11.77 14.20
C ARG A 612 -1.94 -12.24 12.98
N PRO A 613 -0.84 -12.98 13.20
CA PRO A 613 0.01 -13.46 12.12
C PRO A 613 -0.74 -14.32 11.10
N THR A 614 -0.26 -14.28 9.87
CA THR A 614 -0.71 -15.15 8.79
C THR A 614 -0.39 -16.62 9.09
N PRO A 615 -1.11 -17.58 8.48
CA PRO A 615 -0.81 -19.00 8.66
C PRO A 615 0.63 -19.40 8.27
N ASP A 616 1.24 -18.73 7.29
CA ASP A 616 2.62 -18.99 6.89
C ASP A 616 3.64 -18.50 7.92
N GLN A 617 3.40 -17.31 8.47
CA GLN A 617 4.18 -16.77 9.59
C GLN A 617 4.13 -17.70 10.80
N VAL A 618 2.94 -18.19 11.15
CA VAL A 618 2.77 -19.17 12.23
C VAL A 618 3.53 -20.46 11.96
N ARG A 619 3.45 -21.01 10.73
CA ARG A 619 4.21 -22.22 10.34
C ARG A 619 5.72 -22.02 10.49
N ALA A 620 6.26 -20.89 10.06
CA ALA A 620 7.69 -20.62 10.15
C ALA A 620 8.21 -20.63 11.59
N VAL A 621 7.46 -20.03 12.54
CA VAL A 621 7.80 -20.06 13.96
C VAL A 621 7.75 -21.49 14.52
N LEU A 622 6.73 -22.26 14.15
CA LEU A 622 6.59 -23.66 14.59
C LEU A 622 7.70 -24.56 14.03
N ASP A 623 8.11 -24.35 12.77
CA ASP A 623 9.23 -25.07 12.15
C ASP A 623 10.56 -24.78 12.88
N GLN A 624 10.74 -23.55 13.37
CA GLN A 624 11.91 -23.18 14.18
C GLN A 624 11.92 -23.92 15.52
N PHE A 625 10.77 -24.01 16.19
CA PHE A 625 10.64 -24.77 17.45
C PHE A 625 10.85 -26.27 17.24
N ASP A 626 10.35 -26.85 16.14
CA ASP A 626 10.61 -28.25 15.78
C ASP A 626 12.11 -28.52 15.61
N LEU A 627 12.82 -27.62 14.93
CA LEU A 627 14.29 -27.71 14.81
C LEU A 627 14.97 -27.71 16.19
N TYR A 628 14.60 -26.77 17.07
CA TYR A 628 15.18 -26.69 18.42
C TYR A 628 14.92 -27.96 19.23
N GLY A 629 13.70 -28.49 19.16
CA GLY A 629 13.30 -29.72 19.86
C GLY A 629 14.08 -30.95 19.37
N ARG A 630 14.21 -31.12 18.05
CA ARG A 630 15.00 -32.23 17.47
C ARG A 630 16.48 -32.18 17.83
N LEU A 631 17.00 -30.99 18.11
CA LEU A 631 18.39 -30.77 18.53
C LEU A 631 18.57 -30.85 20.05
N GLY A 632 17.51 -31.10 20.82
CA GLY A 632 17.55 -31.38 22.25
C GLY A 632 17.40 -30.16 23.16
N ASP A 633 16.86 -29.05 22.66
CA ASP A 633 16.37 -27.98 23.53
C ASP A 633 15.12 -28.44 24.32
N PRO A 634 14.84 -27.84 25.50
CA PRO A 634 13.84 -28.38 26.44
C PRO A 634 12.44 -28.50 25.81
N PRO A 635 11.88 -29.70 25.65
CA PRO A 635 10.65 -29.91 24.90
C PRO A 635 9.44 -29.28 25.59
N GLU A 636 9.39 -29.25 26.91
CA GLU A 636 8.30 -28.63 27.67
C GLU A 636 8.28 -27.09 27.48
N LEU A 637 9.44 -26.47 27.31
CA LEU A 637 9.55 -25.05 26.99
C LEU A 637 9.01 -24.76 25.60
N LEU A 638 9.52 -25.49 24.60
CA LEU A 638 9.16 -25.30 23.20
C LEU A 638 7.67 -25.59 22.98
N GLU A 639 7.13 -26.61 23.63
CA GLU A 639 5.71 -26.97 23.55
C GLU A 639 4.81 -25.87 24.13
N ARG A 640 5.19 -25.28 25.28
CA ARG A 640 4.46 -24.14 25.86
C ARG A 640 4.45 -22.91 24.96
N LEU A 641 5.54 -22.63 24.24
CA LEU A 641 5.59 -21.54 23.26
C LEU A 641 4.75 -21.89 22.02
N ALA A 642 4.94 -23.09 21.45
CA ALA A 642 4.21 -23.56 20.28
C ALA A 642 2.70 -23.61 20.48
N ALA A 643 2.24 -24.01 21.68
CA ALA A 643 0.82 -24.07 22.03
C ALA A 643 0.10 -22.70 21.92
N ARG A 644 0.83 -21.58 22.04
CA ARG A 644 0.28 -20.22 21.85
C ARG A 644 0.04 -19.87 20.38
N PHE A 645 0.79 -20.50 19.47
CA PHE A 645 0.73 -20.24 18.04
C PHE A 645 -0.22 -21.18 17.29
N ARG A 646 -0.34 -22.46 17.70
CA ARG A 646 -1.20 -23.44 17.02
C ARG A 646 -2.66 -23.01 16.82
N PRO A 647 -3.33 -22.33 17.79
CA PRO A 647 -4.71 -21.86 17.62
C PRO A 647 -4.89 -20.84 16.48
N LEU A 648 -3.81 -20.20 16.02
CA LEU A 648 -3.81 -19.22 14.95
C LEU A 648 -3.75 -19.85 13.55
N LEU A 649 -3.49 -21.16 13.45
CA LEU A 649 -3.60 -21.89 12.20
C LEU A 649 -5.07 -22.10 11.83
N PRO A 650 -5.42 -22.09 10.52
CA PRO A 650 -6.75 -22.46 10.09
C PRO A 650 -7.07 -23.86 10.60
N GLN A 651 -8.16 -24.01 11.35
CA GLN A 651 -8.63 -25.33 11.74
C GLN A 651 -8.91 -26.11 10.46
N ARG A 652 -8.21 -27.23 10.26
CA ARG A 652 -8.61 -28.21 9.24
C ARG A 652 -10.04 -28.61 9.59
N ARG A 653 -11.03 -28.08 8.88
CA ARG A 653 -12.32 -28.78 8.77
C ARG A 653 -11.96 -30.15 8.20
N ALA A 654 -12.08 -31.18 9.03
CA ALA A 654 -12.09 -32.54 8.54
C ALA A 654 -13.12 -32.57 7.41
N ALA A 655 -12.71 -32.98 6.23
CA ALA A 655 -13.61 -33.28 5.15
C ALA A 655 -14.47 -34.46 5.59
N GLN A 656 -15.56 -34.17 6.30
CA GLN A 656 -16.70 -35.07 6.36
C GLN A 656 -17.33 -35.03 4.97
N ALA A 657 -16.95 -36.01 4.15
CA ALA A 657 -17.83 -36.49 3.12
C ALA A 657 -19.13 -36.98 3.79
N ALA A 658 -20.18 -36.17 3.69
CA ALA A 658 -21.55 -36.60 3.96
C ALA A 658 -22.50 -35.75 3.11
N GLN A 659 -22.87 -36.31 1.95
CA GLN A 659 -24.19 -36.22 1.34
C GLN A 659 -24.83 -34.82 1.30
N ALA A 660 -24.64 -34.12 0.18
CA ALA A 660 -25.62 -33.13 -0.26
C ALA A 660 -26.95 -33.87 -0.54
N PRO A 661 -28.09 -33.45 0.04
CA PRO A 661 -29.37 -33.91 -0.43
C PRO A 661 -29.61 -33.33 -1.82
N THR A 662 -29.73 -34.21 -2.81
CA THR A 662 -30.27 -33.93 -4.13
C THR A 662 -31.68 -33.37 -3.95
N TYR A 663 -31.87 -32.08 -4.23
CA TYR A 663 -33.20 -31.53 -4.41
C TYR A 663 -33.78 -32.05 -5.73
N PRO A 664 -34.96 -32.68 -5.75
CA PRO A 664 -35.62 -33.03 -6.99
C PRO A 664 -36.12 -31.74 -7.65
N GLY A 665 -35.83 -31.60 -8.95
CA GLY A 665 -36.38 -30.52 -9.76
C GLY A 665 -37.90 -30.53 -9.78
N PRO A 666 -38.56 -29.37 -10.00
CA PRO A 666 -40.00 -29.27 -10.01
C PRO A 666 -40.57 -30.02 -11.24
N PRO A 667 -41.74 -30.69 -11.11
CA PRO A 667 -42.37 -31.34 -12.25
C PRO A 667 -43.03 -30.30 -13.15
N THR A 668 -42.62 -30.32 -14.42
CA THR A 668 -43.16 -29.63 -15.63
C THR A 668 -43.28 -28.12 -15.61
#